data_AF-A0A724WL85-F1
#
_entry.id   AF-A0A724WL85-F1
#
_cell.length_a   1.000
_cell.length_b   1.000
_cell.length_c   1.000
_cell.angle_alpha   90.00
_cell.angle_beta   90.00
_cell.angle_gamma   90.00
#
_symmetry.space_group_name_H-M   'P 1'
#
loop_
_entity.id
_entity.type
_entity.pdbx_description
1 polymer ?
#
loop_
_entity_poly.entity_id
_entity_poly.type
_entity_poly.pdbx_seq_one_letter_code
_entity_poly.pdbx_strand_id
1 'polypeptide(L)'
;MGKKKQLSLAVLSGITAAAFAVGPVLPGGQVKSVQAAEKAASGAPMDLNTVDQDRLVKVLEKRGVISKAASAATKQQAVQKYLDKKANGKPAADHDHHESSKEAAFDKKTKDFLSKQKDQLAKQLKKKHDNYKKGNPNGFVKVDKAKQAAYNGATRTDKVLVLLVEYSDFKHNNVVQEPGYMYSNDFNQKHYQDLMFGDQEFELFNGDKVKTFKQFYEEQSGGSYSVDGTVSNWLTVPGTAKDYGADSPVSGNDNLPGAKGPRGLVKDSLNAAVKAGINLADYDKFDQYDMDGDGNLNEPDGLVDHLMIIHAGTGQEAGGGKLGDDAIWSHRWTLGSVYPVADTTASVNYWGGKMAAYDYTVQPEDGAVGVFAHEFGHDLGLPDEYDTQYTGQGEPVASWSIMSGGSWNGKVAGTEPTSFSPQNKEFFQNVMGGNWANIQQIDFDSLTKAGTASYLDQSVTKSKNPGIIKVNLPKKPVKGITPAYGKKYYYSTKGDDLHTSMTSPEFDLTNAKEAKFDFKAFYDVEFNYDYLTVTATADGQSKVIDTIGDQDTDGDQRAESTKGAWVDKSYDLSEFAGKKVTLKFEYVTDGGLALDGFALDNAKLTVDGKVVFEDDAEGTPKFTLDGFVASDGFSYADNAYYLEWRNYAGSDKALEHARGVKYNTGLVVWYGDSSFNDNWVGVHPGEGFLGVVDSHPEAIVGTLNGKPVTTGSTRYQIADAAFSYDKAPAWLIDSPSRGTYDYKGLPGVTKFDDSKSYINQLIPDAGKLLPNNGLKIQVIGEAKDNSAGAVWIHR
;
A
#
# COMPACT_ATOMS: atom_id res chain seq x y z
N MET A 1 49.80 -52.86 3.66
CA MET A 1 48.83 -52.57 2.59
C MET A 1 47.45 -52.44 3.22
N GLY A 2 46.74 -51.34 2.95
CA GLY A 2 45.41 -51.05 3.51
C GLY A 2 45.32 -49.64 4.09
N LYS A 3 44.93 -48.66 3.27
CA LYS A 3 44.69 -47.26 3.63
C LYS A 3 43.32 -47.12 4.31
N LYS A 4 43.23 -46.36 5.42
CA LYS A 4 42.08 -45.51 5.75
C LYS A 4 42.58 -44.23 6.45
N LYS A 5 42.25 -43.08 5.85
CA LYS A 5 42.45 -41.73 6.38
C LYS A 5 41.26 -41.41 7.30
N GLN A 6 41.53 -40.88 8.49
CA GLN A 6 40.61 -40.03 9.26
C GLN A 6 41.26 -38.64 9.34
N LEU A 7 40.54 -37.60 8.96
CA LEU A 7 40.88 -36.21 9.26
C LEU A 7 40.09 -35.80 10.50
N SER A 8 40.81 -35.34 11.51
CA SER A 8 40.32 -34.57 12.65
C SER A 8 40.38 -33.08 12.30
N LEU A 9 39.30 -32.35 12.58
CA LEU A 9 39.23 -30.89 12.50
C LEU A 9 39.39 -30.34 13.92
N ALA A 10 40.45 -29.56 14.16
CA ALA A 10 40.72 -28.89 15.42
C ALA A 10 40.24 -27.43 15.33
N VAL A 11 39.52 -27.02 16.37
CA VAL A 11 39.11 -25.65 16.71
C VAL A 11 40.35 -24.85 17.13
N LEU A 12 40.51 -23.61 16.66
CA LEU A 12 41.23 -22.59 17.42
C LEU A 12 40.74 -21.17 17.10
N SER A 13 40.27 -20.54 18.17
CA SER A 13 39.96 -19.13 18.38
C SER A 13 41.19 -18.23 18.21
N GLY A 14 41.00 -17.02 17.69
CA GLY A 14 41.99 -15.95 17.69
C GLY A 14 41.35 -14.58 17.66
N ILE A 15 41.26 -13.94 18.82
CA ILE A 15 40.98 -12.51 19.01
C ILE A 15 42.33 -11.78 19.01
N THR A 16 42.48 -10.74 18.20
CA THR A 16 43.62 -9.80 18.29
C THR A 16 43.10 -8.38 18.46
N ALA A 17 43.32 -7.85 19.67
CA ALA A 17 43.30 -6.43 19.97
C ALA A 17 44.64 -5.80 19.56
N ALA A 18 44.61 -4.60 18.96
CA ALA A 18 45.79 -3.77 18.78
C ALA A 18 45.45 -2.32 19.14
N ALA A 19 46.32 -1.76 19.97
CA ALA A 19 46.19 -0.50 20.68
C ALA A 19 46.51 0.71 19.79
N PHE A 20 45.80 1.83 19.99
CA PHE A 20 46.17 3.13 19.43
C PHE A 20 47.14 3.85 20.36
N ALA A 21 48.31 4.20 19.81
CA ALA A 21 49.35 4.97 20.46
C ALA A 21 49.00 6.47 20.46
N VAL A 22 49.24 7.11 21.61
CA VAL A 22 49.11 8.55 21.83
C VAL A 22 50.34 9.26 21.23
N GLY A 23 50.11 10.26 20.36
CA GLY A 23 51.11 11.17 19.80
C GLY A 23 50.74 12.64 20.06
N PRO A 24 51.71 13.57 20.12
CA PRO A 24 51.58 14.82 20.85
C PRO A 24 50.86 15.95 20.09
N VAL A 25 50.22 16.80 20.89
CA VAL A 25 49.50 18.03 20.54
C VAL A 25 50.43 19.04 19.85
N LEU A 26 50.01 19.55 18.69
CA LEU A 26 50.49 20.80 18.10
C LEU A 26 49.36 21.85 18.16
N PRO A 27 49.61 23.08 18.64
CA PRO A 27 48.60 24.12 18.74
C PRO A 27 48.56 24.96 17.46
N GLY A 28 47.41 24.98 16.77
CA GLY A 28 47.17 25.93 15.68
C GLY A 28 46.14 25.44 14.67
N GLY A 29 44.89 25.88 14.82
CA GLY A 29 43.84 25.67 13.84
C GLY A 29 42.52 26.23 14.33
N GLN A 30 41.98 27.20 13.60
CA GLN A 30 40.78 27.95 13.94
C GLN A 30 39.57 27.04 14.25
N VAL A 31 38.82 27.42 15.28
CA VAL A 31 37.47 26.91 15.54
C VAL A 31 36.60 27.28 14.34
N LYS A 32 36.32 26.31 13.46
CA LYS A 32 35.16 26.40 12.57
C LYS A 32 33.96 25.97 13.39
N SER A 33 33.05 26.91 13.63
CA SER A 33 31.69 26.62 14.08
C SER A 33 31.12 25.51 13.21
N VAL A 34 30.68 24.41 13.83
CA VAL A 34 29.87 23.39 13.17
C VAL A 34 28.57 24.08 12.78
N GLN A 35 28.44 24.41 11.50
CA GLN A 35 27.14 24.75 10.91
C GLN A 35 26.27 23.51 11.10
N ALA A 36 25.15 23.67 11.78
CA ALA A 36 24.11 22.65 11.84
C ALA A 36 23.82 22.20 10.40
N ALA A 37 23.86 20.88 10.16
CA ALA A 37 23.44 20.33 8.89
C ALA A 37 21.98 20.78 8.66
N GLU A 38 21.72 21.47 7.55
CA GLU A 38 20.37 21.79 7.13
C GLU A 38 19.58 20.48 7.04
N LYS A 39 18.48 20.38 7.79
CA LYS A 39 17.49 19.30 7.66
C LYS A 39 17.12 19.19 6.18
N ALA A 40 17.34 18.02 5.57
CA ALA A 40 16.88 17.76 4.21
C ALA A 40 15.34 17.76 4.23
N ALA A 41 14.71 18.59 3.39
CA ALA A 41 13.26 18.57 3.23
C ALA A 41 12.83 17.22 2.61
N SER A 42 11.71 16.66 3.09
CA SER A 42 11.09 15.47 2.51
C SER A 42 10.63 15.79 1.07
N GLY A 43 11.06 15.01 0.08
CA GLY A 43 10.58 15.17 -1.29
C GLY A 43 9.22 14.55 -1.54
N ALA A 44 8.71 14.70 -2.77
CA ALA A 44 7.41 14.17 -3.11
C ALA A 44 7.43 12.63 -3.16
N PRO A 45 6.31 11.95 -2.82
CA PRO A 45 6.17 10.52 -3.03
C PRO A 45 6.44 10.16 -4.49
N MET A 46 7.05 8.99 -4.72
CA MET A 46 7.34 8.51 -6.07
C MET A 46 6.62 7.20 -6.34
N ASP A 47 5.68 7.23 -7.28
CA ASP A 47 5.20 6.02 -7.94
C ASP A 47 6.17 5.68 -9.09
N LEU A 48 7.13 4.76 -8.90
CA LEU A 48 8.00 4.34 -10.02
C LEU A 48 7.32 3.40 -11.04
N ASN A 49 6.07 3.01 -10.85
CA ASN A 49 5.29 2.18 -11.76
C ASN A 49 4.75 3.08 -12.87
N THR A 50 4.58 4.37 -12.58
CA THR A 50 4.43 5.43 -13.58
C THR A 50 5.66 5.63 -14.46
N VAL A 51 6.84 5.21 -14.00
CA VAL A 51 8.08 5.37 -14.78
C VAL A 51 8.11 4.37 -15.94
N ASP A 52 8.18 4.91 -17.14
CA ASP A 52 8.63 4.14 -18.30
C ASP A 52 10.15 4.23 -18.40
N GLN A 53 10.84 3.18 -17.96
CA GLN A 53 12.30 3.13 -17.98
C GLN A 53 12.87 3.23 -19.41
N ASP A 54 12.19 2.69 -20.43
CA ASP A 54 12.66 2.80 -21.82
C ASP A 54 12.49 4.24 -22.35
N ARG A 55 11.43 4.95 -21.93
CA ARG A 55 11.27 6.40 -22.14
C ARG A 55 12.39 7.17 -21.46
N LEU A 56 12.65 6.87 -20.19
CA LEU A 56 13.67 7.55 -19.39
C LEU A 56 15.09 7.32 -19.94
N VAL A 57 15.41 6.12 -20.46
CA VAL A 57 16.67 5.87 -21.19
C VAL A 57 16.83 6.88 -22.34
N LYS A 58 15.81 7.04 -23.19
CA LYS A 58 15.87 7.97 -24.34
C LYS A 58 16.04 9.41 -23.88
N VAL A 59 15.38 9.80 -22.78
CA VAL A 59 15.55 11.13 -22.18
C VAL A 59 16.98 11.34 -21.69
N LEU A 60 17.53 10.41 -20.93
CA LEU A 60 18.89 10.48 -20.40
C LEU A 60 19.95 10.49 -21.52
N GLU A 61 19.71 9.78 -22.62
CA GLU A 61 20.53 9.88 -23.84
C GLU A 61 20.45 11.26 -24.49
N LYS A 62 19.24 11.83 -24.61
CA LYS A 62 19.02 13.16 -25.21
C LYS A 62 19.64 14.27 -24.37
N ARG A 63 19.63 14.11 -23.03
CA ARG A 63 20.29 15.02 -22.08
C ARG A 63 21.82 14.85 -22.04
N GLY A 64 22.38 13.84 -22.72
CA GLY A 64 23.81 13.56 -22.70
C GLY A 64 24.33 12.93 -21.40
N VAL A 65 23.43 12.49 -20.52
CA VAL A 65 23.78 11.78 -19.27
C VAL A 65 24.31 10.38 -19.58
N ILE A 66 23.78 9.75 -20.64
CA ILE A 66 24.21 8.43 -21.12
C ILE A 66 24.57 8.53 -22.61
N SER A 67 25.63 7.86 -23.04
CA SER A 67 25.95 7.75 -24.48
C SER A 67 24.91 6.90 -25.21
N LYS A 68 24.47 7.32 -26.41
CA LYS A 68 23.61 6.51 -27.29
C LYS A 68 24.23 5.15 -27.64
N ALA A 69 25.56 5.10 -27.70
CA ALA A 69 26.34 3.88 -27.96
C ALA A 69 26.61 3.04 -26.69
N ALA A 70 26.11 3.46 -25.52
CA ALA A 70 26.27 2.70 -24.29
C ALA A 70 25.61 1.32 -24.41
N SER A 71 26.16 0.34 -23.69
CA SER A 71 25.55 -0.99 -23.62
C SER A 71 24.19 -0.92 -22.91
N ALA A 72 23.30 -1.88 -23.19
CA ALA A 72 22.02 -2.03 -22.48
C ALA A 72 22.17 -2.01 -20.95
N ALA A 73 23.15 -2.75 -20.42
CA ALA A 73 23.43 -2.81 -18.98
C ALA A 73 23.84 -1.44 -18.42
N THR A 74 24.64 -0.68 -19.15
CA THR A 74 25.01 0.69 -18.75
C THR A 74 23.81 1.63 -18.76
N LYS A 75 22.91 1.49 -19.74
CA LYS A 75 21.67 2.29 -19.80
C LYS A 75 20.76 1.99 -18.61
N GLN A 76 20.59 0.71 -18.27
CA GLN A 76 19.79 0.29 -17.12
C GLN A 76 20.37 0.77 -15.79
N GLN A 77 21.68 0.58 -15.57
CA GLN A 77 22.36 1.08 -14.36
C GLN A 77 22.23 2.59 -14.21
N ALA A 78 22.23 3.34 -15.30
CA ALA A 78 22.07 4.78 -15.26
C ALA A 78 20.61 5.19 -14.99
N VAL A 79 19.62 4.46 -15.49
CA VAL A 79 18.21 4.65 -15.10
C VAL A 79 18.04 4.35 -13.61
N GLN A 80 18.53 3.20 -13.12
CA GLN A 80 18.43 2.87 -11.70
C GLN A 80 19.13 3.92 -10.84
N LYS A 81 20.34 4.34 -11.22
CA LYS A 81 21.05 5.41 -10.51
C LYS A 81 20.32 6.75 -10.53
N TYR A 82 19.61 7.06 -11.62
CA TYR A 82 18.76 8.25 -11.67
C TYR A 82 17.60 8.10 -10.69
N LEU A 83 16.88 6.98 -10.73
CA LEU A 83 15.77 6.67 -9.82
C LEU A 83 16.22 6.66 -8.36
N ASP A 84 17.32 6.00 -8.01
CA ASP A 84 17.89 5.97 -6.65
C ASP A 84 18.29 7.37 -6.18
N LYS A 85 18.73 8.25 -7.09
CA LYS A 85 19.05 9.64 -6.75
C LYS A 85 17.78 10.47 -6.49
N LYS A 86 16.72 10.23 -7.27
CA LYS A 86 15.42 10.91 -7.13
C LYS A 86 14.60 10.35 -5.98
N ALA A 87 14.83 9.09 -5.62
CA ALA A 87 14.27 8.48 -4.44
C ALA A 87 14.65 9.33 -3.24
N ASN A 88 13.63 9.76 -2.52
CA ASN A 88 13.84 10.24 -1.16
C ASN A 88 14.40 9.04 -0.43
N GLY A 89 15.67 9.10 0.00
CA GLY A 89 16.23 8.05 0.86
C GLY A 89 15.28 7.77 2.03
N LYS A 90 15.43 6.62 2.70
CA LYS A 90 14.58 6.19 3.84
C LYS A 90 14.08 7.42 4.61
N PRO A 91 12.76 7.61 4.78
CA PRO A 91 12.24 8.76 5.50
C PRO A 91 13.01 8.90 6.80
N ALA A 92 13.72 10.03 6.99
CA ALA A 92 13.99 10.44 8.34
C ALA A 92 12.62 10.69 8.95
N ALA A 93 12.32 10.05 10.09
CA ALA A 93 11.12 10.37 10.84
C ALA A 93 11.06 11.89 11.00
N ASP A 94 9.91 12.48 10.65
CA ASP A 94 9.73 13.92 10.55
C ASP A 94 9.65 14.50 11.98
N HIS A 95 10.80 14.60 12.62
CA HIS A 95 10.94 15.03 14.00
C HIS A 95 10.88 16.56 14.06
N ASP A 96 9.70 17.17 14.04
CA ASP A 96 9.37 18.49 14.63
C ASP A 96 8.17 19.10 13.88
N HIS A 97 6.96 18.62 14.15
CA HIS A 97 5.77 19.45 13.98
C HIS A 97 5.21 19.78 15.36
N HIS A 98 5.43 21.02 15.79
CA HIS A 98 4.58 21.62 16.82
C HIS A 98 3.20 21.85 16.21
N GLU A 99 2.41 20.79 16.13
CA GLU A 99 1.01 20.87 15.73
C GLU A 99 0.21 21.58 16.81
N SER A 100 -0.69 22.46 16.39
CA SER A 100 -1.71 22.95 17.30
C SER A 100 -2.64 21.79 17.69
N SER A 101 -3.21 21.81 18.90
CA SER A 101 -4.10 20.74 19.41
C SER A 101 -5.28 20.34 18.50
N LYS A 102 -5.62 21.16 17.50
CA LYS A 102 -6.68 20.88 16.52
C LYS A 102 -6.17 20.11 15.30
N GLU A 103 -4.92 20.30 14.90
CA GLU A 103 -4.28 19.59 13.78
C GLU A 103 -3.98 18.15 14.17
N ALA A 104 -3.39 17.93 15.36
CA ALA A 104 -3.19 16.58 15.90
C ALA A 104 -4.50 15.79 16.08
N ALA A 105 -5.60 16.48 16.43
CA ALA A 105 -6.92 15.86 16.53
C ALA A 105 -7.50 15.47 15.16
N PHE A 106 -7.17 16.21 14.10
CA PHE A 106 -7.60 15.91 12.73
C PHE A 106 -6.78 14.76 12.14
N ASP A 107 -5.46 14.79 12.27
CA ASP A 107 -4.59 13.70 11.81
C ASP A 107 -4.94 12.37 12.50
N LYS A 108 -5.26 12.43 13.81
CA LYS A 108 -5.82 11.28 14.52
C LYS A 108 -7.13 10.78 13.91
N LYS A 109 -8.06 11.67 13.54
CA LYS A 109 -9.31 11.29 12.87
C LYS A 109 -9.07 10.63 11.52
N THR A 110 -8.13 11.14 10.73
CA THR A 110 -7.71 10.55 9.44
C THR A 110 -7.21 9.12 9.62
N LYS A 111 -6.31 8.89 10.60
CA LYS A 111 -5.80 7.54 10.92
C LYS A 111 -6.88 6.62 11.47
N ASP A 112 -7.70 7.11 12.41
CA ASP A 112 -8.84 6.39 12.97
C ASP A 112 -9.84 5.98 11.89
N PHE A 113 -10.09 6.84 10.90
CA PHE A 113 -10.96 6.55 9.77
C PHE A 113 -10.43 5.40 8.91
N LEU A 114 -9.15 5.47 8.50
CA LEU A 114 -8.51 4.41 7.72
C LEU A 114 -8.54 3.06 8.47
N SER A 115 -8.27 3.09 9.78
CA SER A 115 -8.34 1.91 10.64
C SER A 115 -9.78 1.38 10.78
N LYS A 116 -10.75 2.25 11.04
CA LYS A 116 -12.18 1.90 11.13
C LYS A 116 -12.71 1.30 9.83
N GLN A 117 -12.29 1.79 8.66
CA GLN A 117 -12.71 1.21 7.38
C GLN A 117 -12.16 -0.20 7.18
N LYS A 118 -10.89 -0.45 7.52
CA LYS A 118 -10.30 -1.80 7.53
C LYS A 118 -11.07 -2.73 8.48
N ASP A 119 -11.46 -2.23 9.64
CA ASP A 119 -12.25 -2.94 10.65
C ASP A 119 -13.70 -3.23 10.22
N GLN A 120 -14.35 -2.26 9.56
CA GLN A 120 -15.70 -2.40 9.02
C GLN A 120 -15.73 -3.41 7.89
N LEU A 121 -14.72 -3.40 7.01
CA LEU A 121 -14.49 -4.43 6.01
C LEU A 121 -14.42 -5.82 6.68
N ALA A 122 -13.63 -5.98 7.74
CA ALA A 122 -13.54 -7.25 8.49
C ALA A 122 -14.87 -7.68 9.14
N LYS A 123 -15.69 -6.73 9.62
CA LYS A 123 -16.98 -6.99 10.29
C LYS A 123 -18.11 -7.33 9.31
N GLN A 124 -18.14 -6.72 8.12
CA GLN A 124 -19.19 -6.94 7.12
C GLN A 124 -19.05 -8.31 6.41
N LEU A 125 -17.85 -8.88 6.35
CA LEU A 125 -17.58 -10.24 5.85
C LEU A 125 -18.38 -11.33 6.59
N LYS A 126 -18.96 -11.04 7.76
CA LYS A 126 -19.70 -12.01 8.59
C LYS A 126 -21.20 -12.14 8.25
N LYS A 127 -21.74 -11.51 7.20
CA LYS A 127 -23.20 -11.50 6.95
C LYS A 127 -23.65 -11.94 5.54
N LYS A 128 -24.44 -13.02 5.56
CA LYS A 128 -25.47 -13.54 4.62
C LYS A 128 -25.07 -14.62 3.59
N HIS A 129 -25.92 -15.65 3.57
CA HIS A 129 -25.78 -16.93 2.88
C HIS A 129 -26.85 -17.20 1.81
N ASP A 130 -26.46 -18.15 0.95
CA ASP A 130 -27.23 -19.12 0.15
C ASP A 130 -27.81 -18.75 -1.22
N ASN A 131 -27.16 -19.31 -2.26
CA ASN A 131 -27.79 -20.21 -3.25
C ASN A 131 -26.70 -20.95 -4.05
N TYR A 132 -26.48 -22.25 -3.80
CA TYR A 132 -25.50 -23.03 -4.57
C TYR A 132 -25.99 -24.44 -4.96
N LYS A 133 -25.46 -24.96 -6.06
CA LYS A 133 -25.69 -26.36 -6.49
C LYS A 133 -24.56 -27.25 -5.95
N LYS A 134 -24.88 -28.10 -4.98
CA LYS A 134 -23.99 -29.18 -4.48
C LYS A 134 -23.81 -30.26 -5.55
N GLY A 135 -22.58 -30.72 -5.79
CA GLY A 135 -22.31 -31.94 -6.55
C GLY A 135 -21.04 -31.89 -7.40
N ASN A 136 -20.54 -33.06 -7.78
CA ASN A 136 -19.41 -33.24 -8.69
C ASN A 136 -19.88 -33.07 -10.15
N PRO A 137 -19.43 -32.04 -10.88
CA PRO A 137 -19.80 -31.87 -12.29
C PRO A 137 -18.98 -32.83 -13.18
N ASN A 138 -19.66 -33.69 -13.94
CA ASN A 138 -19.02 -34.54 -14.95
C ASN A 138 -19.05 -33.85 -16.33
N GLY A 139 -17.89 -33.51 -16.89
CA GLY A 139 -17.73 -32.98 -18.25
C GLY A 139 -17.74 -31.45 -18.37
N PHE A 140 -17.52 -30.95 -19.59
CA PHE A 140 -17.54 -29.51 -19.90
C PHE A 140 -18.96 -28.96 -19.71
N VAL A 141 -19.12 -28.00 -18.80
CA VAL A 141 -20.38 -27.34 -18.48
C VAL A 141 -20.68 -26.30 -19.54
N LYS A 142 -21.92 -26.30 -20.05
CA LYS A 142 -22.38 -25.21 -20.91
C LYS A 142 -22.45 -23.92 -20.10
N VAL A 143 -21.75 -22.89 -20.57
CA VAL A 143 -21.78 -21.54 -20.01
C VAL A 143 -22.41 -20.60 -21.04
N ASP A 144 -23.41 -19.84 -20.61
CA ASP A 144 -24.01 -18.79 -21.43
C ASP A 144 -23.17 -17.52 -21.34
N LYS A 145 -23.25 -16.65 -22.35
CA LYS A 145 -22.54 -15.37 -22.36
C LYS A 145 -22.96 -14.48 -21.18
N ALA A 146 -22.02 -13.74 -20.61
CA ALA A 146 -22.32 -12.73 -19.60
C ALA A 146 -23.24 -11.66 -20.19
N LYS A 147 -24.16 -11.16 -19.36
CA LYS A 147 -25.14 -10.14 -19.75
C LYS A 147 -25.23 -9.08 -18.67
N GLN A 148 -24.97 -7.83 -19.04
CA GLN A 148 -25.15 -6.70 -18.16
C GLN A 148 -26.58 -6.70 -17.60
N ALA A 149 -26.69 -6.67 -16.28
CA ALA A 149 -27.96 -6.46 -15.60
C ALA A 149 -28.23 -4.95 -15.51
N ALA A 150 -29.51 -4.56 -15.61
CA ALA A 150 -29.89 -3.18 -15.33
C ALA A 150 -29.66 -2.86 -13.84
N TYR A 151 -28.95 -1.76 -13.57
CA TYR A 151 -28.84 -1.19 -12.24
C TYR A 151 -30.01 -0.24 -12.00
N ASN A 152 -30.75 -0.47 -10.91
CA ASN A 152 -31.91 0.35 -10.52
C ASN A 152 -31.73 0.98 -9.13
N GLY A 153 -30.52 0.93 -8.56
CA GLY A 153 -30.22 1.56 -7.28
C GLY A 153 -29.89 3.05 -7.46
N ALA A 154 -29.55 3.71 -6.35
CA ALA A 154 -29.11 5.10 -6.38
C ALA A 154 -27.68 5.19 -6.92
N THR A 155 -27.43 6.17 -7.78
CA THR A 155 -26.08 6.50 -8.25
C THR A 155 -25.48 7.57 -7.33
N ARG A 156 -24.34 7.27 -6.71
CA ARG A 156 -23.50 8.29 -6.06
C ARG A 156 -22.79 9.10 -7.14
N THR A 157 -22.76 10.42 -7.00
CA THR A 157 -22.05 11.30 -7.93
C THR A 157 -21.24 12.32 -7.16
N ASP A 158 -19.94 12.20 -7.26
CA ASP A 158 -19.02 13.05 -6.51
C ASP A 158 -18.55 14.23 -7.36
N LYS A 159 -18.34 15.37 -6.71
CA LYS A 159 -17.85 16.60 -7.35
C LYS A 159 -16.34 16.58 -7.45
N VAL A 160 -15.81 16.78 -8.66
CA VAL A 160 -14.35 16.80 -8.89
C VAL A 160 -13.91 18.18 -9.38
N LEU A 161 -12.96 18.80 -8.67
CA LEU A 161 -12.35 20.06 -9.10
C LEU A 161 -11.01 19.78 -9.76
N VAL A 162 -10.91 20.04 -11.07
CA VAL A 162 -9.66 19.95 -11.81
C VAL A 162 -9.13 21.36 -12.09
N LEU A 163 -7.97 21.69 -11.52
CA LEU A 163 -7.28 22.94 -11.76
C LEU A 163 -6.17 22.76 -12.79
N LEU A 164 -6.29 23.43 -13.93
CA LEU A 164 -5.21 23.53 -14.92
C LEU A 164 -4.27 24.66 -14.53
N VAL A 165 -2.99 24.35 -14.35
CA VAL A 165 -2.03 25.27 -13.72
C VAL A 165 -0.75 25.40 -14.53
N GLU A 166 -0.42 26.63 -14.89
CA GLU A 166 0.83 26.96 -15.57
C GLU A 166 1.66 27.94 -14.74
N TYR A 167 2.97 27.94 -14.97
CA TYR A 167 3.93 28.71 -14.20
C TYR A 167 4.09 30.12 -14.78
N SER A 168 4.72 31.01 -14.03
CA SER A 168 5.03 32.37 -14.51
C SER A 168 5.98 32.37 -15.72
N ASP A 169 6.88 31.38 -15.81
CA ASP A 169 7.94 31.25 -16.81
C ASP A 169 7.73 30.10 -17.82
N PHE A 170 6.83 29.16 -17.53
CA PHE A 170 6.53 28.03 -18.40
C PHE A 170 5.03 27.82 -18.58
N LYS A 171 4.60 27.79 -19.84
CA LYS A 171 3.19 27.76 -20.25
C LYS A 171 2.81 26.42 -20.84
N HIS A 172 1.53 26.07 -20.76
CA HIS A 172 0.98 24.87 -21.40
C HIS A 172 1.19 24.88 -22.92
N ASN A 173 0.88 23.78 -23.60
CA ASN A 173 1.13 23.52 -25.01
C ASN A 173 2.63 23.53 -25.39
N ASN A 174 3.49 23.16 -24.44
CA ASN A 174 4.93 23.01 -24.65
C ASN A 174 5.43 21.56 -24.53
N VAL A 175 4.52 20.60 -24.33
CA VAL A 175 4.78 19.16 -24.41
C VAL A 175 5.32 18.81 -25.80
N VAL A 176 6.35 17.96 -25.84
CA VAL A 176 6.92 17.45 -27.09
C VAL A 176 6.32 16.08 -27.36
N GLN A 177 5.68 15.90 -28.52
CA GLN A 177 5.10 14.62 -28.91
C GLN A 177 6.15 13.50 -28.95
N GLU A 178 5.83 12.38 -28.30
CA GLU A 178 6.64 11.16 -28.31
C GLU A 178 5.80 9.98 -28.82
N PRO A 179 6.32 9.14 -29.74
CA PRO A 179 5.58 8.00 -30.26
C PRO A 179 5.16 7.03 -29.14
N GLY A 180 3.87 6.68 -29.10
CA GLY A 180 3.30 5.75 -28.12
C GLY A 180 2.82 6.38 -26.81
N TYR A 181 2.97 7.70 -26.64
CA TYR A 181 2.52 8.41 -25.44
C TYR A 181 1.45 9.44 -25.76
N MET A 182 0.70 9.85 -24.72
CA MET A 182 -0.39 10.80 -24.82
C MET A 182 0.08 12.14 -25.37
N TYR A 183 -0.73 12.75 -26.24
CA TYR A 183 -0.45 14.04 -26.85
C TYR A 183 -1.73 14.73 -27.31
N SER A 184 -1.72 16.05 -27.35
CA SER A 184 -2.73 16.87 -28.00
C SER A 184 -2.04 17.99 -28.75
N ASN A 185 -2.63 18.41 -29.88
CA ASN A 185 -2.18 19.64 -30.56
C ASN A 185 -2.56 20.90 -29.76
N ASP A 186 -3.55 20.79 -28.87
CA ASP A 186 -3.99 21.85 -27.98
C ASP A 186 -4.56 21.23 -26.69
N PHE A 187 -3.80 21.33 -25.60
CA PHE A 187 -4.18 20.96 -24.24
C PHE A 187 -4.98 22.07 -23.58
N ASN A 188 -6.12 22.44 -24.17
CA ASN A 188 -7.01 23.47 -23.63
C ASN A 188 -8.00 22.89 -22.59
N GLN A 189 -8.78 23.75 -21.94
CA GLN A 189 -9.81 23.34 -20.98
C GLN A 189 -10.78 22.28 -21.55
N LYS A 190 -11.19 22.43 -22.82
CA LYS A 190 -12.13 21.52 -23.47
C LYS A 190 -11.53 20.12 -23.62
N HIS A 191 -10.23 20.02 -23.92
CA HIS A 191 -9.52 18.74 -24.00
C HIS A 191 -9.73 17.92 -22.73
N TYR A 192 -9.43 18.49 -21.55
CA TYR A 192 -9.59 17.79 -20.28
C TYR A 192 -11.05 17.59 -19.90
N GLN A 193 -11.94 18.55 -20.17
CA GLN A 193 -13.37 18.39 -19.88
C GLN A 193 -13.95 17.21 -20.67
N ASP A 194 -13.60 17.07 -21.96
CA ASP A 194 -14.04 15.97 -22.80
C ASP A 194 -13.37 14.65 -22.39
N LEU A 195 -12.04 14.65 -22.15
CA LEU A 195 -11.25 13.46 -21.80
C LEU A 195 -11.68 12.88 -20.45
N MET A 196 -11.95 13.75 -19.47
CA MET A 196 -12.22 13.32 -18.11
C MET A 196 -13.71 13.12 -17.86
N PHE A 197 -14.57 14.03 -18.32
CA PHE A 197 -15.98 14.07 -17.92
C PHE A 197 -16.97 13.94 -19.09
N GLY A 198 -16.48 13.64 -20.29
CA GLY A 198 -17.32 13.39 -21.46
C GLY A 198 -18.14 12.11 -21.34
N ASP A 199 -19.39 12.16 -21.82
CA ASP A 199 -20.30 11.00 -21.87
C ASP A 199 -20.06 10.11 -23.11
N GLN A 200 -19.16 10.50 -24.01
CA GLN A 200 -18.80 9.78 -25.23
C GLN A 200 -17.31 9.45 -25.21
N GLU A 201 -16.92 8.39 -25.94
CA GLU A 201 -15.51 8.06 -26.11
C GLU A 201 -14.72 9.26 -26.67
N PHE A 202 -13.55 9.50 -26.10
CA PHE A 202 -12.64 10.58 -26.48
C PHE A 202 -11.80 10.17 -27.69
N GLU A 203 -11.68 11.04 -28.70
CA GLU A 203 -10.84 10.81 -29.87
C GLU A 203 -9.42 11.37 -29.64
N LEU A 204 -8.43 10.49 -29.64
CA LEU A 204 -7.02 10.84 -29.48
C LEU A 204 -6.46 11.51 -30.74
N PHE A 205 -5.27 12.12 -30.62
CA PHE A 205 -4.56 12.76 -31.73
C PHE A 205 -4.27 11.86 -32.94
N ASN A 206 -4.31 10.53 -32.76
CA ASN A 206 -4.09 9.53 -33.80
C ASN A 206 -5.41 8.97 -34.38
N GLY A 207 -6.57 9.46 -33.93
CA GLY A 207 -7.91 9.03 -34.35
C GLY A 207 -8.45 7.81 -33.60
N ASP A 208 -7.68 7.21 -32.69
CA ASP A 208 -8.19 6.14 -31.83
C ASP A 208 -9.21 6.70 -30.84
N LYS A 209 -10.22 5.89 -30.50
CA LYS A 209 -11.24 6.24 -29.50
C LYS A 209 -10.98 5.50 -28.21
N VAL A 210 -11.01 6.23 -27.11
CA VAL A 210 -10.75 5.71 -25.77
C VAL A 210 -11.84 6.14 -24.80
N LYS A 211 -11.98 5.40 -23.71
CA LYS A 211 -12.93 5.76 -22.66
C LYS A 211 -12.49 7.00 -21.93
N THR A 212 -13.46 7.80 -21.49
CA THR A 212 -13.21 8.90 -20.56
C THR A 212 -12.99 8.40 -19.14
N PHE A 213 -12.43 9.23 -18.29
CA PHE A 213 -12.31 8.94 -16.84
C PHE A 213 -13.68 8.64 -16.21
N LYS A 214 -14.70 9.42 -16.54
CA LYS A 214 -16.09 9.17 -16.12
C LYS A 214 -16.60 7.82 -16.58
N GLN A 215 -16.45 7.50 -17.87
CA GLN A 215 -16.89 6.20 -18.42
C GLN A 215 -16.16 5.01 -17.80
N PHE A 216 -14.88 5.17 -17.42
CA PHE A 216 -14.14 4.16 -16.68
C PHE A 216 -14.84 3.86 -15.34
N TYR A 217 -15.08 4.86 -14.52
CA TYR A 217 -15.74 4.70 -13.21
C TYR A 217 -17.18 4.21 -13.32
N GLU A 218 -17.94 4.65 -14.33
CA GLU A 218 -19.29 4.15 -14.59
C GLU A 218 -19.31 2.67 -15.00
N GLU A 219 -18.34 2.21 -15.80
CA GLU A 219 -18.22 0.78 -16.10
C GLU A 219 -17.83 -0.01 -14.85
N GLN A 220 -16.79 0.43 -14.14
CA GLN A 220 -16.25 -0.30 -12.99
C GLN A 220 -17.27 -0.41 -11.85
N SER A 221 -18.12 0.59 -11.67
CA SER A 221 -19.19 0.62 -10.67
C SER A 221 -20.54 0.08 -11.17
N GLY A 222 -20.65 -0.29 -12.45
CA GLY A 222 -21.92 -0.70 -13.05
C GLY A 222 -23.01 0.36 -13.02
N GLY A 223 -22.63 1.64 -13.12
CA GLY A 223 -23.53 2.81 -13.06
C GLY A 223 -23.95 3.23 -11.65
N SER A 224 -23.39 2.61 -10.60
CA SER A 224 -23.70 2.99 -9.21
C SER A 224 -22.86 4.15 -8.69
N TYR A 225 -21.78 4.49 -9.39
CA TYR A 225 -20.91 5.61 -9.08
C TYR A 225 -20.56 6.36 -10.39
N SER A 226 -20.59 7.68 -10.33
CA SER A 226 -20.15 8.56 -11.42
C SER A 226 -19.48 9.80 -10.81
N VAL A 227 -18.93 10.64 -11.67
CA VAL A 227 -18.23 11.87 -11.30
C VAL A 227 -18.83 13.05 -12.08
N ASP A 228 -18.99 14.17 -11.40
CA ASP A 228 -19.40 15.44 -11.99
C ASP A 228 -18.29 16.47 -11.77
N GLY A 229 -17.40 16.53 -12.74
CA GLY A 229 -16.19 17.33 -12.65
C GLY A 229 -16.21 18.61 -13.45
N THR A 230 -15.55 19.63 -12.90
CA THR A 230 -15.32 20.92 -13.55
C THR A 230 -13.83 21.14 -13.75
N VAL A 231 -13.45 21.49 -14.98
CA VAL A 231 -12.07 21.87 -15.33
C VAL A 231 -11.95 23.39 -15.35
N SER A 232 -10.94 23.96 -14.70
CA SER A 232 -10.67 25.40 -14.76
C SER A 232 -10.10 25.82 -16.12
N ASN A 233 -10.11 27.13 -16.42
CA ASN A 233 -9.15 27.67 -17.40
C ASN A 233 -7.71 27.47 -16.88
N TRP A 234 -6.72 27.59 -17.75
CA TRP A 234 -5.31 27.62 -17.32
C TRP A 234 -5.05 28.81 -16.39
N LEU A 235 -4.73 28.51 -15.14
CA LEU A 235 -4.41 29.46 -14.09
C LEU A 235 -2.90 29.66 -14.04
N THR A 236 -2.44 30.91 -14.15
CA THR A 236 -1.02 31.21 -13.94
C THR A 236 -0.74 31.40 -12.45
N VAL A 237 0.10 30.55 -11.87
CA VAL A 237 0.64 30.74 -10.51
C VAL A 237 1.81 31.74 -10.52
N PRO A 238 2.06 32.44 -9.39
CA PRO A 238 3.07 33.50 -9.35
C PRO A 238 4.52 32.98 -9.42
N GLY A 239 4.78 31.74 -8.99
CA GLY A 239 6.12 31.16 -9.01
C GLY A 239 6.53 30.64 -10.41
N THR A 240 7.81 30.38 -10.55
CA THR A 240 8.39 29.67 -11.70
C THR A 240 8.23 28.16 -11.54
N ALA A 241 8.37 27.37 -12.61
CA ALA A 241 8.34 25.90 -12.51
C ALA A 241 9.33 25.38 -11.45
N LYS A 242 10.52 25.97 -11.42
CA LYS A 242 11.58 25.67 -10.47
C LYS A 242 11.20 25.96 -9.01
N ASP A 243 10.38 26.96 -8.75
CA ASP A 243 9.95 27.26 -7.37
C ASP A 243 9.13 26.12 -6.75
N TYR A 244 8.57 25.23 -7.58
CA TYR A 244 7.69 24.15 -7.16
C TYR A 244 8.28 22.74 -7.39
N GLY A 245 9.02 22.52 -8.48
CA GLY A 245 9.50 21.19 -8.87
C GLY A 245 11.02 21.01 -8.88
N ALA A 246 11.78 21.90 -8.24
CA ALA A 246 13.23 21.76 -8.20
C ALA A 246 13.69 20.74 -7.16
N ASP A 247 14.68 19.94 -7.54
CA ASP A 247 15.28 18.95 -6.65
C ASP A 247 16.44 19.52 -5.82
N SER A 248 16.65 18.91 -4.66
CA SER A 248 17.86 19.08 -3.88
C SER A 248 19.09 18.61 -4.68
N PRO A 249 20.23 19.34 -4.60
CA PRO A 249 21.50 18.89 -5.17
C PRO A 249 22.01 17.55 -4.60
N VAL A 250 21.54 17.15 -3.41
CA VAL A 250 21.96 15.93 -2.70
C VAL A 250 21.21 14.71 -3.24
N SER A 251 19.90 14.64 -3.00
CA SER A 251 19.02 13.52 -3.37
C SER A 251 17.56 13.91 -3.18
N GLY A 252 16.66 13.13 -3.76
CA GLY A 252 15.21 13.35 -3.71
C GLY A 252 14.70 14.04 -4.97
N ASN A 253 13.39 14.30 -4.95
CA ASN A 253 12.67 15.05 -5.98
C ASN A 253 11.83 16.15 -5.32
N ASP A 254 11.62 17.26 -6.03
CA ASP A 254 10.75 18.37 -5.62
C ASP A 254 11.05 18.94 -4.22
N ASN A 255 12.28 18.78 -3.75
CA ASN A 255 12.70 18.99 -2.36
C ASN A 255 13.83 20.00 -2.18
N LEU A 256 14.04 20.90 -3.14
CA LEU A 256 15.03 21.96 -3.01
C LEU A 256 14.74 22.79 -1.73
N PRO A 257 15.69 22.89 -0.78
CA PRO A 257 15.48 23.67 0.43
C PRO A 257 15.13 25.13 0.13
N GLY A 258 14.07 25.63 0.75
CA GLY A 258 13.57 27.00 0.56
C GLY A 258 12.67 27.20 -0.67
N ALA A 259 12.51 26.19 -1.54
CA ALA A 259 11.49 26.19 -2.57
C ALA A 259 10.10 25.98 -1.94
N LYS A 260 9.05 26.33 -2.71
CA LYS A 260 7.66 26.14 -2.27
C LYS A 260 7.21 24.68 -2.34
N GLY A 261 7.80 23.90 -3.26
CA GLY A 261 7.45 22.50 -3.48
C GLY A 261 6.04 22.30 -4.07
N PRO A 262 5.62 21.03 -4.26
CA PRO A 262 4.32 20.70 -4.84
C PRO A 262 3.15 21.17 -3.97
N ARG A 263 3.26 21.06 -2.64
CA ARG A 263 2.27 21.60 -1.70
C ARG A 263 2.08 23.12 -1.85
N GLY A 264 3.16 23.84 -2.15
CA GLY A 264 3.09 25.26 -2.44
C GLY A 264 2.41 25.55 -3.78
N LEU A 265 2.59 24.71 -4.79
CA LEU A 265 1.85 24.80 -6.06
C LEU A 265 0.35 24.67 -5.82
N VAL A 266 -0.08 23.66 -5.06
CA VAL A 266 -1.51 23.43 -4.74
C VAL A 266 -2.11 24.64 -4.04
N LYS A 267 -1.43 25.18 -3.01
CA LYS A 267 -1.87 26.38 -2.28
C LYS A 267 -2.01 27.59 -3.20
N ASP A 268 -1.00 27.86 -4.05
CA ASP A 268 -1.05 28.96 -5.01
C ASP A 268 -2.14 28.76 -6.08
N SER A 269 -2.41 27.51 -6.46
CA SER A 269 -3.44 27.13 -7.44
C SER A 269 -4.85 27.38 -6.92
N LEU A 270 -5.13 27.00 -5.67
CA LEU A 270 -6.39 27.28 -4.99
C LEU A 270 -6.64 28.79 -4.88
N ASN A 271 -5.61 29.56 -4.49
CA ASN A 271 -5.71 31.02 -4.44
C ASN A 271 -5.96 31.63 -5.82
N ALA A 272 -5.31 31.11 -6.87
CA ALA A 272 -5.54 31.55 -8.25
C ALA A 272 -6.95 31.19 -8.73
N ALA A 273 -7.47 30.02 -8.35
CA ALA A 273 -8.82 29.58 -8.69
C ALA A 273 -9.89 30.50 -8.07
N VAL A 274 -9.78 30.81 -6.77
CA VAL A 274 -10.68 31.74 -6.07
C VAL A 274 -10.63 33.13 -6.71
N LYS A 275 -9.43 33.63 -7.00
CA LYS A 275 -9.26 34.93 -7.69
C LYS A 275 -9.87 34.94 -9.10
N ALA A 276 -9.88 33.80 -9.78
CA ALA A 276 -10.52 33.62 -11.08
C ALA A 276 -12.05 33.44 -10.98
N GLY A 277 -12.62 33.45 -9.77
CA GLY A 277 -14.06 33.38 -9.52
C GLY A 277 -14.60 31.97 -9.32
N ILE A 278 -13.73 30.96 -9.10
CA ILE A 278 -14.18 29.61 -8.75
C ILE A 278 -14.68 29.60 -7.31
N ASN A 279 -15.92 29.17 -7.10
CA ASN A 279 -16.51 28.98 -5.78
C ASN A 279 -16.18 27.58 -5.25
N LEU A 280 -15.23 27.49 -4.31
CA LEU A 280 -14.80 26.19 -3.77
C LEU A 280 -15.90 25.43 -3.01
N ALA A 281 -16.90 26.13 -2.45
CA ALA A 281 -18.01 25.50 -1.72
C ALA A 281 -18.94 24.63 -2.60
N ASP A 282 -18.83 24.75 -3.93
CA ASP A 282 -19.56 23.89 -4.86
C ASP A 282 -19.01 22.45 -4.89
N TYR A 283 -17.79 22.25 -4.37
CA TYR A 283 -17.02 20.99 -4.36
C TYR A 283 -16.80 20.46 -2.93
N ASP A 284 -17.70 20.82 -2.01
CA ASP A 284 -17.73 20.38 -0.61
C ASP A 284 -19.11 19.77 -0.34
N LYS A 285 -19.19 18.45 -0.47
CA LYS A 285 -20.42 17.65 -0.41
C LYS A 285 -20.23 16.35 0.36
N PHE A 286 -18.98 15.97 0.66
CA PHE A 286 -18.64 14.69 1.24
C PHE A 286 -17.64 14.86 2.40
N ASP A 287 -18.08 14.51 3.60
CA ASP A 287 -17.26 14.45 4.79
C ASP A 287 -16.53 13.10 4.82
N GLN A 288 -15.37 13.06 4.18
CA GLN A 288 -14.57 11.84 4.10
C GLN A 288 -14.14 11.35 5.48
N TYR A 289 -13.98 12.23 6.45
CA TYR A 289 -13.36 11.93 7.74
C TYR A 289 -14.35 11.78 8.90
N ASP A 290 -15.66 11.92 8.64
CA ASP A 290 -16.71 11.95 9.66
C ASP A 290 -16.31 12.96 10.76
N MET A 291 -16.08 14.20 10.31
CA MET A 291 -15.50 15.31 11.06
C MET A 291 -16.31 15.66 12.30
N ASP A 292 -17.60 15.38 12.36
CA ASP A 292 -18.42 15.53 13.56
C ASP A 292 -18.76 14.21 14.27
N GLY A 293 -18.53 13.06 13.62
CA GLY A 293 -18.68 11.72 14.21
C GLY A 293 -20.13 11.24 14.25
N ASP A 294 -21.01 11.81 13.43
CA ASP A 294 -22.42 11.43 13.37
C ASP A 294 -22.69 10.22 12.42
N GLY A 295 -21.67 9.84 11.63
CA GLY A 295 -21.71 8.71 10.70
C GLY A 295 -22.35 9.02 9.33
N ASN A 296 -22.68 10.27 9.05
CA ASN A 296 -23.21 10.74 7.78
C ASN A 296 -22.11 11.39 6.92
N LEU A 297 -21.50 10.59 6.05
CA LEU A 297 -20.46 11.11 5.16
C LEU A 297 -20.99 12.01 4.03
N ASN A 298 -22.31 12.08 3.80
CA ASN A 298 -22.89 12.86 2.69
C ASN A 298 -23.28 14.27 3.14
N GLU A 299 -22.36 14.96 3.80
CA GLU A 299 -22.50 16.36 4.19
C GLU A 299 -21.19 17.13 4.03
N PRO A 300 -21.25 18.47 4.01
CA PRO A 300 -20.05 19.29 3.87
C PRO A 300 -19.19 19.29 5.14
N ASP A 301 -17.87 19.21 4.99
CA ASP A 301 -16.88 19.34 6.07
C ASP A 301 -15.97 20.58 5.89
N GLY A 302 -16.25 21.39 4.87
CA GLY A 302 -15.47 22.59 4.56
C GLY A 302 -14.15 22.28 3.84
N LEU A 303 -13.86 21.02 3.52
CA LEU A 303 -12.77 20.62 2.62
C LEU A 303 -13.28 20.54 1.18
N VAL A 304 -12.39 20.72 0.21
CA VAL A 304 -12.67 20.37 -1.19
C VAL A 304 -12.61 18.84 -1.31
N ASP A 305 -13.74 18.20 -1.65
CA ASP A 305 -13.92 16.74 -1.66
C ASP A 305 -12.83 16.04 -2.49
N HIS A 306 -12.64 16.49 -3.74
CA HIS A 306 -11.76 15.87 -4.72
C HIS A 306 -11.01 16.93 -5.53
N LEU A 307 -9.73 17.14 -5.22
CA LEU A 307 -8.88 18.15 -5.84
C LEU A 307 -7.79 17.53 -6.72
N MET A 308 -7.88 17.77 -8.03
CA MET A 308 -6.87 17.36 -9.01
C MET A 308 -6.17 18.58 -9.61
N ILE A 309 -4.84 18.58 -9.58
CA ILE A 309 -4.01 19.60 -10.22
C ILE A 309 -3.38 19.01 -11.48
N ILE A 310 -3.58 19.67 -12.62
CA ILE A 310 -2.88 19.35 -13.87
C ILE A 310 -1.89 20.48 -14.16
N HIS A 311 -0.60 20.21 -14.03
CA HIS A 311 0.44 21.22 -14.25
C HIS A 311 0.95 21.24 -15.69
N ALA A 312 1.36 22.41 -16.18
CA ALA A 312 1.95 22.54 -17.52
C ALA A 312 3.23 21.72 -17.69
N GLY A 313 3.41 21.12 -18.86
CA GLY A 313 4.56 20.28 -19.21
C GLY A 313 4.46 18.82 -18.79
N THR A 314 5.47 18.05 -19.20
CA THR A 314 5.62 16.62 -18.87
C THR A 314 6.18 16.45 -17.45
N GLY A 315 5.70 15.45 -16.71
CA GLY A 315 6.15 15.14 -15.34
C GLY A 315 7.57 14.59 -15.26
N GLN A 316 8.22 14.72 -14.09
CA GLN A 316 9.61 14.31 -13.87
C GLN A 316 9.82 12.79 -14.05
N GLU A 317 8.82 11.98 -13.70
CA GLU A 317 8.78 10.52 -13.86
C GLU A 317 8.92 10.08 -15.33
N ALA A 318 8.49 10.95 -16.25
CA ALA A 318 8.61 10.80 -17.69
C ALA A 318 9.83 11.52 -18.27
N GLY A 319 10.67 12.11 -17.41
CA GLY A 319 11.84 12.87 -17.79
C GLY A 319 11.59 14.36 -18.05
N GLY A 320 10.47 14.92 -17.59
CA GLY A 320 10.25 16.35 -17.41
C GLY A 320 10.21 17.22 -18.66
N GLY A 321 10.27 16.63 -19.85
CA GLY A 321 10.24 17.35 -21.13
C GLY A 321 11.25 18.49 -21.23
N LYS A 322 10.75 19.72 -21.42
CA LYS A 322 11.58 20.94 -21.50
C LYS A 322 12.03 21.46 -20.13
N LEU A 323 11.32 21.13 -19.05
CA LEU A 323 11.62 21.54 -17.68
C LEU A 323 12.70 20.66 -17.04
N GLY A 324 12.88 19.44 -17.55
CA GLY A 324 13.95 18.58 -17.11
C GLY A 324 13.73 18.07 -15.68
N ASP A 325 14.68 18.30 -14.79
CA ASP A 325 14.54 17.96 -13.36
C ASP A 325 13.86 19.07 -12.55
N ASP A 326 13.48 20.20 -13.16
CA ASP A 326 12.66 21.24 -12.51
C ASP A 326 11.14 20.99 -12.70
N ALA A 327 10.77 19.87 -13.35
CA ALA A 327 9.39 19.41 -13.45
C ALA A 327 8.99 18.67 -12.17
N ILE A 328 7.72 18.80 -11.78
CA ILE A 328 7.14 18.06 -10.65
C ILE A 328 7.05 16.56 -10.98
N TRP A 329 7.31 15.72 -9.99
CA TRP A 329 7.02 14.29 -10.05
C TRP A 329 5.55 14.05 -9.73
N SER A 330 4.80 13.37 -10.60
CA SER A 330 3.35 13.14 -10.41
C SER A 330 3.05 12.27 -9.18
N HIS A 331 2.08 12.67 -8.34
CA HIS A 331 1.73 11.95 -7.10
C HIS A 331 0.35 12.35 -6.52
N ARG A 332 -0.12 11.55 -5.56
CA ARG A 332 -1.12 11.91 -4.54
C ARG A 332 -0.46 12.15 -3.19
N TRP A 333 -0.84 13.21 -2.49
CA TRP A 333 -0.33 13.53 -1.15
C TRP A 333 -1.33 14.35 -0.35
N THR A 334 -0.93 14.76 0.85
CA THR A 334 -1.66 15.74 1.67
C THR A 334 -0.85 17.02 1.78
N LEU A 335 -1.50 18.13 2.08
CA LEU A 335 -0.84 19.42 2.33
C LEU A 335 -0.01 19.44 3.63
N GLY A 336 0.02 18.34 4.39
CA GLY A 336 0.69 18.19 5.69
C GLY A 336 -0.07 18.86 6.85
N SER A 337 -0.99 19.77 6.53
CA SER A 337 -1.95 20.39 7.44
C SER A 337 -3.11 20.89 6.60
N VAL A 338 -4.30 20.97 7.19
CA VAL A 338 -5.45 21.58 6.53
C VAL A 338 -5.11 23.02 6.16
N TYR A 339 -5.34 23.40 4.91
CA TYR A 339 -5.06 24.73 4.39
C TYR A 339 -6.36 25.53 4.18
N PRO A 340 -6.71 26.46 5.07
CA PRO A 340 -7.84 27.37 4.85
C PRO A 340 -7.54 28.34 3.71
N VAL A 341 -8.37 28.32 2.66
CA VAL A 341 -8.22 29.17 1.49
C VAL A 341 -8.83 30.55 1.78
N ALA A 342 -8.05 31.61 1.57
CA ALA A 342 -8.50 32.98 1.82
C ALA A 342 -9.66 33.38 0.87
N ASP A 343 -10.45 34.37 1.29
CA ASP A 343 -11.56 34.94 0.51
C ASP A 343 -12.62 33.91 0.06
N THR A 344 -12.79 32.84 0.85
CA THR A 344 -13.84 31.83 0.68
C THR A 344 -14.79 31.82 1.87
N THR A 345 -15.94 31.17 1.71
CA THR A 345 -16.91 30.93 2.79
C THR A 345 -17.38 29.50 2.70
N ALA A 346 -17.19 28.73 3.78
CA ALA A 346 -17.73 27.38 3.90
C ALA A 346 -19.16 27.39 4.44
N SER A 347 -19.87 26.30 4.21
CA SER A 347 -21.20 26.07 4.80
C SER A 347 -21.15 25.68 6.28
N VAL A 348 -19.97 25.23 6.73
CA VAL A 348 -19.65 24.87 8.11
C VAL A 348 -18.74 25.90 8.78
N ASN A 349 -18.71 25.91 10.12
CA ASN A 349 -17.86 26.81 10.89
C ASN A 349 -16.43 26.28 11.12
N TYR A 350 -16.11 25.11 10.55
CA TYR A 350 -14.75 24.56 10.58
C TYR A 350 -13.78 25.51 9.87
N TRP A 351 -12.48 25.38 10.19
CA TRP A 351 -11.40 26.14 9.51
C TRP A 351 -11.56 27.67 9.56
N GLY A 352 -12.32 28.19 10.53
CA GLY A 352 -12.64 29.62 10.65
C GLY A 352 -13.74 30.10 9.69
N GLY A 353 -14.63 29.21 9.25
CA GLY A 353 -15.74 29.50 8.34
C GLY A 353 -15.32 29.64 6.87
N LYS A 354 -14.15 29.10 6.50
CA LYS A 354 -13.57 29.16 5.16
C LYS A 354 -13.55 27.79 4.54
N MET A 355 -13.59 27.74 3.20
CA MET A 355 -13.21 26.54 2.47
C MET A 355 -11.74 26.23 2.72
N ALA A 356 -11.40 24.95 2.77
CA ALA A 356 -10.06 24.47 2.98
C ALA A 356 -9.75 23.29 2.05
N ALA A 357 -8.49 22.87 2.00
CA ALA A 357 -8.07 21.67 1.29
C ALA A 357 -7.09 20.89 2.15
N TYR A 358 -7.01 19.58 1.92
CA TYR A 358 -6.08 18.70 2.61
C TYR A 358 -5.46 17.69 1.64
N ASP A 359 -6.26 16.79 1.08
CA ASP A 359 -5.83 15.84 0.05
C ASP A 359 -5.75 16.52 -1.32
N TYR A 360 -4.79 16.08 -2.13
CA TYR A 360 -4.67 16.49 -3.52
C TYR A 360 -3.98 15.44 -4.37
N THR A 361 -4.26 15.47 -5.67
CA THR A 361 -3.48 14.78 -6.69
C THR A 361 -2.83 15.82 -7.60
N VAL A 362 -1.61 15.56 -8.08
CA VAL A 362 -0.92 16.40 -9.06
C VAL A 362 -0.35 15.57 -10.21
N GLN A 363 -0.77 15.88 -11.43
CA GLN A 363 -0.48 15.16 -12.66
C GLN A 363 0.01 16.13 -13.74
N PRO A 364 0.68 15.64 -14.81
CA PRO A 364 1.24 16.49 -15.84
C PRO A 364 0.23 16.79 -16.95
N GLU A 365 0.56 17.78 -17.78
CA GLU A 365 -0.26 18.22 -18.93
C GLU A 365 -0.56 17.07 -19.90
N ASP A 366 0.41 16.16 -20.09
CA ASP A 366 0.31 14.96 -20.93
C ASP A 366 -0.22 13.72 -20.19
N GLY A 367 -0.92 13.90 -19.06
CA GLY A 367 -1.60 12.83 -18.35
C GLY A 367 -2.70 12.14 -19.18
N ALA A 368 -2.78 10.82 -19.07
CA ALA A 368 -3.81 10.00 -19.71
C ALA A 368 -4.86 9.52 -18.69
N VAL A 369 -6.00 9.02 -19.18
CA VAL A 369 -7.14 8.59 -18.35
C VAL A 369 -6.75 7.59 -17.26
N GLY A 370 -5.85 6.66 -17.55
CA GLY A 370 -5.40 5.66 -16.58
C GLY A 370 -4.65 6.24 -15.39
N VAL A 371 -3.86 7.31 -15.59
CA VAL A 371 -3.17 8.01 -14.49
C VAL A 371 -4.19 8.73 -13.61
N PHE A 372 -5.11 9.50 -14.21
CA PHE A 372 -6.18 10.16 -13.44
C PHE A 372 -7.06 9.15 -12.68
N ALA A 373 -7.39 8.03 -13.32
CA ALA A 373 -8.21 6.99 -12.71
C ALA A 373 -7.51 6.26 -11.57
N HIS A 374 -6.20 6.00 -11.68
CA HIS A 374 -5.39 5.44 -10.61
C HIS A 374 -5.33 6.35 -9.39
N GLU A 375 -4.97 7.62 -9.60
CA GLU A 375 -4.83 8.62 -8.54
C GLU A 375 -6.15 8.89 -7.82
N PHE A 376 -7.26 8.93 -8.57
CA PHE A 376 -8.59 9.01 -7.96
C PHE A 376 -8.97 7.75 -7.19
N GLY A 377 -8.40 6.58 -7.54
CA GLY A 377 -8.56 5.36 -6.76
C GLY A 377 -8.03 5.53 -5.33
N HIS A 378 -6.89 6.21 -5.16
CA HIS A 378 -6.35 6.56 -3.84
C HIS A 378 -7.21 7.56 -3.09
N ASP A 379 -7.77 8.54 -3.79
CA ASP A 379 -8.70 9.51 -3.21
C ASP A 379 -9.92 8.81 -2.61
N LEU A 380 -10.39 7.76 -3.28
CA LEU A 380 -11.46 6.88 -2.81
C LEU A 380 -11.01 5.82 -1.78
N GLY A 381 -9.74 5.79 -1.37
CA GLY A 381 -9.23 4.96 -0.28
C GLY A 381 -8.50 3.67 -0.67
N LEU A 382 -8.18 3.46 -1.96
CA LEU A 382 -7.43 2.28 -2.39
C LEU A 382 -5.91 2.43 -2.15
N PRO A 383 -5.21 1.33 -1.78
CA PRO A 383 -3.74 1.32 -1.73
C PRO A 383 -3.13 1.13 -3.12
N ASP A 384 -1.85 1.47 -3.24
CA ASP A 384 -0.99 0.94 -4.29
C ASP A 384 -0.85 -0.57 -4.14
N GLU A 385 -1.03 -1.30 -5.24
CA GLU A 385 -0.89 -2.76 -5.25
C GLU A 385 0.47 -3.22 -5.75
N TYR A 386 1.35 -2.28 -6.12
CA TYR A 386 2.69 -2.58 -6.60
C TYR A 386 3.76 -2.64 -5.51
N ASP A 387 4.95 -3.13 -5.87
CA ASP A 387 6.13 -3.00 -5.01
C ASP A 387 6.53 -1.51 -4.90
N THR A 388 5.97 -0.81 -3.91
CA THR A 388 6.14 0.65 -3.73
C THR A 388 7.57 1.07 -3.43
N GLN A 389 8.43 0.15 -2.99
CA GLN A 389 9.85 0.40 -2.76
C GLN A 389 10.75 -0.15 -3.87
N TYR A 390 10.18 -0.80 -4.89
CA TYR A 390 10.92 -1.34 -6.04
C TYR A 390 12.06 -2.25 -5.61
N THR A 391 11.79 -3.04 -4.57
CA THR A 391 12.78 -3.88 -3.90
C THR A 391 13.24 -5.05 -4.77
N GLY A 392 12.40 -5.46 -5.72
CA GLY A 392 12.64 -6.63 -6.59
C GLY A 392 12.36 -6.39 -8.07
N GLN A 393 11.97 -7.46 -8.77
CA GLN A 393 11.68 -7.47 -10.21
C GLN A 393 10.25 -7.01 -10.58
N GLY A 394 9.48 -6.57 -9.58
CA GLY A 394 8.06 -6.24 -9.66
C GLY A 394 7.20 -7.31 -9.01
N GLU A 395 6.08 -6.90 -8.44
CA GLU A 395 5.11 -7.75 -7.75
C GLU A 395 4.19 -8.50 -8.75
N PRO A 396 3.60 -9.64 -8.34
CA PRO A 396 2.70 -10.43 -9.18
C PRO A 396 1.28 -9.81 -9.24
N VAL A 397 1.16 -8.52 -9.55
CA VAL A 397 -0.11 -7.84 -9.86
C VAL A 397 -0.02 -7.22 -11.27
N ALA A 398 0.92 -6.29 -11.47
CA ALA A 398 1.20 -5.65 -12.75
C ALA A 398 -0.09 -5.21 -13.49
N SER A 399 -0.23 -5.57 -14.77
CA SER A 399 -1.33 -5.10 -15.63
C SER A 399 -2.71 -5.68 -15.28
N TRP A 400 -2.80 -6.62 -14.33
CA TRP A 400 -4.08 -7.17 -13.90
C TRP A 400 -4.93 -6.17 -13.13
N SER A 401 -4.33 -5.14 -12.52
CA SER A 401 -5.05 -4.11 -11.77
C SER A 401 -4.60 -2.71 -12.16
N ILE A 402 -5.55 -1.76 -12.25
CA ILE A 402 -5.23 -0.34 -12.39
C ILE A 402 -4.41 0.21 -11.23
N MET A 403 -4.53 -0.35 -10.02
CA MET A 403 -3.74 0.06 -8.85
C MET A 403 -2.30 -0.49 -8.87
N SER A 404 -1.89 -1.08 -10.00
CA SER A 404 -0.50 -1.41 -10.34
C SER A 404 -0.23 -0.92 -11.78
N GLY A 405 0.40 -1.74 -12.64
CA GLY A 405 0.77 -1.37 -14.01
C GLY A 405 -0.42 -1.17 -14.95
N GLY A 406 -1.63 -1.53 -14.53
CA GLY A 406 -2.85 -1.43 -15.33
C GLY A 406 -3.19 -0.01 -15.78
N SER A 407 -2.79 1.00 -15.00
CA SER A 407 -2.98 2.43 -15.31
C SER A 407 -2.23 2.90 -16.56
N TRP A 408 -1.29 2.11 -17.06
CA TRP A 408 -0.42 2.46 -18.20
C TRP A 408 -0.70 1.70 -19.48
N ASN A 409 -1.73 0.87 -19.49
CA ASN A 409 -2.07 0.07 -20.64
C ASN A 409 -2.68 0.93 -21.77
N GLY A 410 -2.67 0.36 -22.98
CA GLY A 410 -3.18 0.96 -24.19
C GLY A 410 -2.13 1.09 -25.29
N LYS A 411 -2.60 1.20 -26.54
CA LYS A 411 -1.71 1.45 -27.69
C LYS A 411 -0.97 2.78 -27.57
N VAL A 412 -1.69 3.77 -27.04
CA VAL A 412 -1.13 4.98 -26.46
C VAL A 412 -1.11 4.77 -24.95
N ALA A 413 0.07 4.82 -24.34
CA ALA A 413 0.26 4.44 -22.95
C ALA A 413 -0.68 5.23 -22.01
N GLY A 414 -1.37 4.50 -21.13
CA GLY A 414 -2.28 5.04 -20.12
C GLY A 414 -3.65 5.45 -20.63
N THR A 415 -3.98 5.22 -21.90
CA THR A 415 -5.30 5.59 -22.45
C THR A 415 -6.34 4.47 -22.34
N GLU A 416 -5.91 3.24 -22.08
CA GLU A 416 -6.77 2.08 -21.88
C GLU A 416 -6.41 1.42 -20.55
N PRO A 417 -6.82 1.97 -19.40
CA PRO A 417 -6.55 1.31 -18.12
C PRO A 417 -7.35 0.01 -17.96
N THR A 418 -6.77 -1.01 -17.32
CA THR A 418 -7.49 -2.25 -16.97
C THR A 418 -8.43 -2.04 -15.78
N SER A 419 -9.29 -3.04 -15.51
CA SER A 419 -10.18 -3.00 -14.34
C SER A 419 -9.41 -3.00 -13.01
N PHE A 420 -10.11 -2.59 -11.96
CA PHE A 420 -9.67 -2.75 -10.57
C PHE A 420 -9.48 -4.23 -10.18
N SER A 421 -8.60 -4.49 -9.20
CA SER A 421 -8.43 -5.82 -8.59
C SER A 421 -9.72 -6.27 -7.88
N PRO A 422 -9.90 -7.57 -7.61
CA PRO A 422 -11.05 -8.04 -6.86
C PRO A 422 -11.06 -7.51 -5.42
N GLN A 423 -9.89 -7.20 -4.82
CA GLN A 423 -9.81 -6.61 -3.48
C GLN A 423 -10.29 -5.15 -3.49
N ASN A 424 -9.91 -4.36 -4.49
CA ASN A 424 -10.40 -2.98 -4.64
C ASN A 424 -11.93 -2.96 -4.86
N LYS A 425 -12.43 -3.85 -5.71
CA LYS A 425 -13.88 -3.95 -6.00
C LYS A 425 -14.67 -4.40 -4.77
N GLU A 426 -14.11 -5.30 -3.95
CA GLU A 426 -14.69 -5.65 -2.65
C GLU A 426 -14.72 -4.47 -1.71
N PHE A 427 -13.61 -3.73 -1.59
CA PHE A 427 -13.53 -2.54 -0.76
C PHE A 427 -14.61 -1.52 -1.14
N PHE A 428 -14.71 -1.14 -2.42
CA PHE A 428 -15.74 -0.20 -2.88
C PHE A 428 -17.16 -0.74 -2.68
N GLN A 429 -17.41 -2.02 -2.94
CA GLN A 429 -18.73 -2.61 -2.74
C GLN A 429 -19.17 -2.58 -1.27
N ASN A 430 -18.23 -2.73 -0.33
CA ASN A 430 -18.52 -2.74 1.11
C ASN A 430 -18.59 -1.32 1.71
N VAL A 431 -17.73 -0.41 1.27
CA VAL A 431 -17.66 0.97 1.78
C VAL A 431 -18.72 1.85 1.13
N MET A 432 -18.91 1.77 -0.19
CA MET A 432 -19.83 2.63 -0.93
C MET A 432 -21.18 1.97 -1.26
N GLY A 433 -21.26 0.64 -1.17
CA GLY A 433 -22.44 -0.09 -1.67
C GLY A 433 -22.48 -0.11 -3.20
N GLY A 434 -23.67 -0.02 -3.79
CA GLY A 434 -23.79 0.06 -5.25
C GLY A 434 -23.63 -1.27 -5.98
N ASN A 435 -22.90 -1.26 -7.10
CA ASN A 435 -22.83 -2.35 -8.09
C ASN A 435 -21.40 -2.57 -8.64
N TRP A 436 -20.38 -2.31 -7.81
CA TRP A 436 -18.97 -2.53 -8.15
C TRP A 436 -18.66 -4.01 -8.39
N ALA A 437 -19.21 -4.88 -7.55
CA ALA A 437 -19.09 -6.32 -7.68
C ALA A 437 -20.26 -7.08 -7.04
N ASN A 438 -20.72 -8.13 -7.73
CA ASN A 438 -21.48 -9.20 -7.11
C ASN A 438 -20.51 -10.23 -6.54
N ILE A 439 -20.40 -10.30 -5.22
CA ILE A 439 -19.38 -11.09 -4.50
C ILE A 439 -20.04 -12.32 -3.87
N GLN A 440 -19.64 -13.50 -4.33
CA GLN A 440 -19.99 -14.75 -3.67
C GLN A 440 -18.90 -15.10 -2.65
N GLN A 441 -19.25 -15.19 -1.37
CA GLN A 441 -18.33 -15.65 -0.34
C GLN A 441 -18.48 -17.15 -0.07
N ILE A 442 -17.37 -17.83 0.15
CA ILE A 442 -17.30 -19.25 0.51
C ILE A 442 -16.34 -19.39 1.70
N ASP A 443 -16.85 -19.86 2.83
CA ASP A 443 -15.98 -20.22 3.94
C ASP A 443 -15.31 -21.56 3.66
N PHE A 444 -13.98 -21.61 3.75
CA PHE A 444 -13.19 -22.81 3.45
C PHE A 444 -13.66 -24.03 4.23
N ASP A 445 -14.04 -23.86 5.50
CA ASP A 445 -14.49 -24.96 6.36
C ASP A 445 -15.79 -25.62 5.90
N SER A 446 -16.60 -24.91 5.10
CA SER A 446 -17.84 -25.42 4.51
C SER A 446 -17.60 -26.30 3.27
N LEU A 447 -16.41 -26.24 2.66
CA LEU A 447 -16.09 -27.01 1.46
C LEU A 447 -16.01 -28.50 1.77
N THR A 448 -16.30 -29.34 0.79
CA THR A 448 -16.18 -30.80 0.90
C THR A 448 -15.53 -31.34 -0.37
N LYS A 449 -15.24 -32.65 -0.40
CA LYS A 449 -14.78 -33.33 -1.62
C LYS A 449 -15.75 -33.21 -2.80
N ALA A 450 -17.05 -33.06 -2.53
CA ALA A 450 -18.04 -32.83 -3.58
C ALA A 450 -17.95 -31.40 -4.16
N GLY A 451 -17.40 -30.46 -3.38
CA GLY A 451 -17.21 -29.07 -3.78
C GLY A 451 -18.49 -28.29 -4.04
N THR A 452 -18.29 -27.11 -4.62
CA THR A 452 -19.31 -26.16 -5.04
C THR A 452 -18.96 -25.69 -6.44
N ALA A 453 -19.92 -25.73 -7.36
CA ALA A 453 -19.76 -25.14 -8.68
C ALA A 453 -20.45 -23.77 -8.75
N SER A 454 -19.83 -22.81 -9.44
CA SER A 454 -20.39 -21.48 -9.67
C SER A 454 -20.06 -20.95 -11.06
N TYR A 455 -20.91 -20.04 -11.55
CA TYR A 455 -20.59 -19.24 -12.72
C TYR A 455 -19.87 -17.97 -12.28
N LEU A 456 -19.01 -17.45 -13.15
CA LEU A 456 -18.23 -16.24 -12.92
C LEU A 456 -18.24 -15.43 -14.22
N ASP A 457 -18.88 -14.27 -14.20
CA ASP A 457 -18.93 -13.38 -15.36
C ASP A 457 -17.70 -12.46 -15.36
N GLN A 458 -17.28 -12.03 -16.55
CA GLN A 458 -16.10 -11.18 -16.73
C GLN A 458 -16.18 -9.88 -15.89
N SER A 459 -15.03 -9.44 -15.36
CA SER A 459 -14.89 -8.33 -14.39
C SER A 459 -15.66 -7.05 -14.73
N VAL A 460 -15.68 -6.68 -16.02
CA VAL A 460 -16.33 -5.47 -16.56
C VAL A 460 -17.86 -5.58 -16.68
N THR A 461 -18.43 -6.78 -16.69
CA THR A 461 -19.89 -6.98 -16.84
C THR A 461 -20.54 -7.18 -15.48
N LYS A 462 -21.41 -6.25 -15.09
CA LYS A 462 -22.13 -6.34 -13.82
C LYS A 462 -23.45 -7.07 -14.05
N SER A 463 -23.47 -8.34 -13.70
CA SER A 463 -24.60 -9.23 -13.96
C SER A 463 -25.21 -9.80 -12.67
N LYS A 464 -26.15 -10.73 -12.81
CA LYS A 464 -26.70 -11.49 -11.69
C LYS A 464 -25.81 -12.65 -11.23
N ASN A 465 -24.88 -13.09 -12.08
CA ASN A 465 -23.84 -14.03 -11.67
C ASN A 465 -22.80 -13.29 -10.84
N PRO A 466 -22.06 -13.99 -9.97
CA PRO A 466 -20.88 -13.41 -9.32
C PRO A 466 -19.91 -12.84 -10.35
N GLY A 467 -19.36 -11.66 -10.06
CA GLY A 467 -18.15 -11.16 -10.72
C GLY A 467 -16.89 -11.48 -9.93
N ILE A 468 -17.04 -11.83 -8.64
CA ILE A 468 -15.98 -12.24 -7.72
C ILE A 468 -16.49 -13.42 -6.89
N ILE A 469 -15.65 -14.44 -6.70
CA ILE A 469 -15.84 -15.43 -5.63
C ILE A 469 -14.68 -15.28 -4.64
N LYS A 470 -14.98 -15.01 -3.38
CA LYS A 470 -13.99 -14.94 -2.30
C LYS A 470 -14.05 -16.21 -1.45
N VAL A 471 -12.95 -16.94 -1.37
CA VAL A 471 -12.81 -18.11 -0.51
C VAL A 471 -12.07 -17.70 0.75
N ASN A 472 -12.79 -17.50 1.86
CA ASN A 472 -12.24 -17.13 3.15
C ASN A 472 -11.53 -18.35 3.76
N LEU A 473 -10.24 -18.22 4.07
CA LEU A 473 -9.44 -19.31 4.64
C LEU A 473 -9.43 -19.25 6.18
N PRO A 474 -9.04 -20.34 6.86
CA PRO A 474 -8.70 -20.28 8.28
C PRO A 474 -7.59 -19.26 8.50
N LYS A 475 -7.68 -18.47 9.58
CA LYS A 475 -6.71 -17.43 9.88
C LYS A 475 -5.28 -17.95 9.83
N LYS A 476 -4.41 -17.22 9.13
CA LYS A 476 -2.99 -17.52 9.01
C LYS A 476 -2.29 -17.19 10.34
N PRO A 477 -1.60 -18.16 10.97
CA PRO A 477 -0.77 -17.87 12.13
C PRO A 477 0.47 -17.07 11.67
N VAL A 478 0.69 -15.93 12.32
CA VAL A 478 1.84 -15.04 12.10
C VAL A 478 2.68 -15.10 13.37
N LYS A 479 3.94 -15.47 13.22
CA LYS A 479 4.83 -15.67 14.36
C LYS A 479 5.16 -14.32 15.00
N GLY A 480 4.89 -14.20 16.30
CA GLY A 480 5.29 -13.07 17.14
C GLY A 480 6.39 -13.48 18.14
N ILE A 481 6.33 -12.93 19.35
CA ILE A 481 7.28 -13.23 20.43
C ILE A 481 7.13 -14.71 20.82
N THR A 482 8.22 -15.46 20.76
CA THR A 482 8.21 -16.89 21.10
C THR A 482 8.11 -17.08 22.62
N PRO A 483 7.16 -17.88 23.14
CA PRO A 483 7.12 -18.22 24.57
C PRO A 483 8.42 -18.91 24.99
N ALA A 484 9.06 -18.40 26.05
CA ALA A 484 10.25 -19.04 26.63
C ALA A 484 9.92 -20.08 27.71
N TYR A 485 8.78 -19.91 28.37
CA TYR A 485 8.28 -20.77 29.43
C TYR A 485 6.82 -21.11 29.11
N GLY A 486 6.44 -22.37 29.30
CA GLY A 486 5.09 -22.80 28.95
C GLY A 486 4.74 -22.62 27.47
N LYS A 487 3.49 -22.30 27.20
CA LYS A 487 2.91 -22.03 25.88
C LYS A 487 2.36 -20.62 25.77
N LYS A 488 2.14 -19.91 26.87
CA LYS A 488 1.50 -18.59 26.87
C LYS A 488 2.26 -17.56 27.68
N TYR A 489 1.95 -16.30 27.41
CA TYR A 489 2.40 -15.13 28.18
C TYR A 489 1.38 -14.00 28.01
N TYR A 490 1.43 -12.99 28.89
CA TYR A 490 0.64 -11.77 28.72
C TYR A 490 1.34 -10.82 27.75
N TYR A 491 0.61 -10.32 26.76
CA TYR A 491 1.15 -9.51 25.68
C TYR A 491 0.36 -8.21 25.53
N SER A 492 1.07 -7.09 25.37
CA SER A 492 0.47 -5.76 25.16
C SER A 492 -0.26 -5.63 23.83
N THR A 493 -0.05 -6.58 22.91
CA THR A 493 -0.31 -6.43 21.47
C THR A 493 0.60 -5.39 20.83
N LYS A 494 0.44 -5.19 19.52
CA LYS A 494 1.27 -4.33 18.67
C LYS A 494 0.36 -3.57 17.70
N GLY A 495 0.63 -2.28 17.53
CA GLY A 495 -0.05 -1.43 16.57
C GLY A 495 0.15 0.05 16.87
N ASP A 496 -0.32 0.89 15.95
CA ASP A 496 -0.27 2.34 16.04
C ASP A 496 -1.52 2.86 16.77
N ASP A 497 -1.41 4.03 17.43
CA ASP A 497 -2.47 4.68 18.22
C ASP A 497 -3.14 3.74 19.24
N LEU A 498 -2.34 2.82 19.80
CA LEU A 498 -2.79 1.74 20.67
C LEU A 498 -2.86 2.21 22.13
N HIS A 499 -3.88 1.76 22.86
CA HIS A 499 -3.96 1.92 24.32
C HIS A 499 -4.44 0.61 24.93
N THR A 500 -3.52 -0.15 25.54
CA THR A 500 -3.84 -1.39 26.23
C THR A 500 -3.36 -1.35 27.67
N SER A 501 -4.03 -2.09 28.56
CA SER A 501 -3.60 -2.26 29.93
C SER A 501 -3.88 -3.64 30.50
N MET A 502 -3.10 -4.03 31.51
CA MET A 502 -3.41 -5.15 32.38
C MET A 502 -3.22 -4.74 33.84
N THR A 503 -4.13 -5.17 34.71
CA THR A 503 -4.14 -4.81 36.13
C THR A 503 -4.08 -6.06 37.00
N SER A 504 -3.17 -6.09 37.97
CA SER A 504 -3.06 -7.18 38.93
C SER A 504 -4.29 -7.26 39.84
N PRO A 505 -4.51 -8.41 40.51
CA PRO A 505 -5.35 -8.41 41.72
C PRO A 505 -4.84 -7.41 42.76
N GLU A 506 -5.71 -7.08 43.71
CA GLU A 506 -5.32 -6.34 44.90
C GLU A 506 -4.45 -7.24 45.80
N PHE A 507 -3.19 -6.86 45.97
CA PHE A 507 -2.24 -7.53 46.84
C PHE A 507 -2.35 -6.98 48.26
N ASP A 508 -2.64 -7.86 49.23
CA ASP A 508 -2.74 -7.49 50.64
C ASP A 508 -1.36 -7.51 51.31
N LEU A 509 -0.80 -6.32 51.54
CA LEU A 509 0.49 -6.11 52.21
C LEU A 509 0.30 -5.54 53.63
N THR A 510 -0.91 -5.60 54.20
CA THR A 510 -1.25 -4.97 55.50
C THR A 510 -0.39 -5.47 56.67
N ASN A 511 0.10 -6.70 56.58
CA ASN A 511 0.97 -7.32 57.60
C ASN A 511 2.41 -7.56 57.10
N ALA A 512 2.76 -7.07 55.91
CA ALA A 512 4.06 -7.28 55.30
C ALA A 512 5.13 -6.36 55.92
N LYS A 513 6.39 -6.81 55.93
CA LYS A 513 7.56 -5.95 56.14
C LYS A 513 8.30 -5.68 54.83
N GLU A 514 8.41 -6.71 54.01
CA GLU A 514 9.06 -6.67 52.70
C GLU A 514 8.17 -7.34 51.66
N ALA A 515 8.09 -6.76 50.47
CA ALA A 515 7.31 -7.29 49.36
C ALA A 515 8.02 -7.04 48.03
N LYS A 516 8.06 -8.05 47.15
CA LYS A 516 8.73 -7.97 45.85
C LYS A 516 7.93 -8.69 44.79
N PHE A 517 7.69 -8.01 43.67
CA PHE A 517 7.00 -8.55 42.50
C PHE A 517 8.03 -8.86 41.41
N ASP A 518 8.24 -10.14 41.14
CA ASP A 518 9.17 -10.65 40.14
C ASP A 518 8.40 -11.17 38.91
N PHE A 519 8.96 -10.98 37.72
CA PHE A 519 8.42 -11.54 36.48
C PHE A 519 9.50 -11.64 35.39
N LYS A 520 9.19 -12.39 34.34
CA LYS A 520 9.95 -12.42 33.08
C LYS A 520 9.37 -11.40 32.12
N ALA A 521 10.23 -10.60 31.51
CA ALA A 521 9.84 -9.55 30.59
C ALA A 521 10.51 -9.74 29.22
N PHE A 522 9.77 -9.46 28.16
CA PHE A 522 10.32 -9.22 26.83
C PHE A 522 9.76 -7.88 26.37
N TYR A 523 10.58 -7.02 25.77
CA TYR A 523 10.08 -5.80 25.16
C TYR A 523 10.96 -5.27 24.03
N ASP A 524 10.33 -4.63 23.06
CA ASP A 524 10.93 -3.79 22.03
C ASP A 524 9.94 -2.63 21.82
N VAL A 525 10.25 -1.47 22.41
CA VAL A 525 9.34 -0.32 22.54
C VAL A 525 10.02 0.91 21.95
N GLU A 526 9.34 1.65 21.07
CA GLU A 526 9.94 2.80 20.38
C GLU A 526 10.38 3.87 21.38
N PHE A 527 11.66 4.25 21.31
CA PHE A 527 12.26 5.17 22.28
C PHE A 527 11.67 6.58 22.16
N ASN A 528 11.10 7.09 23.25
CA ASN A 528 10.45 8.40 23.41
C ASN A 528 9.12 8.62 22.69
N TYR A 529 8.52 7.57 22.11
CA TYR A 529 7.22 7.67 21.43
C TYR A 529 6.21 6.72 22.05
N ASP A 530 6.62 5.46 22.19
CA ASP A 530 5.84 4.42 22.83
C ASP A 530 6.24 4.26 24.30
N TYR A 531 5.27 3.97 25.16
CA TYR A 531 5.54 3.76 26.58
C TYR A 531 4.75 2.62 27.17
N LEU A 532 5.42 1.76 27.94
CA LEU A 532 4.78 0.97 28.98
C LEU A 532 5.00 1.65 30.34
N THR A 533 3.93 2.14 30.95
CA THR A 533 3.94 2.71 32.30
C THR A 533 3.45 1.68 33.32
N VAL A 534 4.21 1.48 34.40
CA VAL A 534 3.80 0.63 35.52
C VAL A 534 3.44 1.51 36.72
N THR A 535 2.19 1.43 37.16
CA THR A 535 1.64 2.23 38.25
C THR A 535 1.19 1.36 39.41
N ALA A 536 1.70 1.62 40.61
CA ALA A 536 1.20 1.05 41.86
C ALA A 536 0.15 1.98 42.48
N THR A 537 -1.00 1.44 42.86
CA THR A 537 -2.08 2.20 43.52
C THR A 537 -2.41 1.62 44.88
N ALA A 538 -2.36 2.45 45.93
CA ALA A 538 -2.69 2.10 47.30
C ALA A 538 -3.42 3.26 47.98
N ASP A 539 -4.45 2.98 48.79
CA ASP A 539 -5.29 3.98 49.47
C ASP A 539 -5.87 5.08 48.53
N GLY A 540 -6.13 4.74 47.27
CA GLY A 540 -6.62 5.68 46.25
C GLY A 540 -5.56 6.64 45.70
N GLN A 541 -4.28 6.47 46.04
CA GLN A 541 -3.16 7.21 45.49
C GLN A 541 -2.35 6.33 44.53
N SER A 542 -2.03 6.86 43.35
CA SER A 542 -1.26 6.17 42.31
C SER A 542 0.15 6.73 42.21
N LYS A 543 1.13 5.85 42.02
CA LYS A 543 2.55 6.19 41.82
C LYS A 543 3.12 5.37 40.66
N VAL A 544 3.74 6.04 39.70
CA VAL A 544 4.52 5.38 38.65
C VAL A 544 5.80 4.81 39.28
N ILE A 545 6.04 3.52 39.07
CA ILE A 545 7.19 2.78 39.62
C ILE A 545 8.16 2.28 38.55
N ASP A 546 7.74 2.26 37.28
CA ASP A 546 8.61 1.96 36.14
C ASP A 546 8.02 2.60 34.86
N THR A 547 8.88 2.92 33.92
CA THR A 547 8.53 3.33 32.55
C THR A 547 9.49 2.61 31.63
N ILE A 548 8.97 1.98 30.58
CA ILE A 548 9.76 1.36 29.49
C ILE A 548 9.42 2.15 28.23
N GLY A 549 10.43 2.45 27.41
CA GLY A 549 10.37 3.37 26.28
C GLY A 549 11.05 4.71 26.57
N ASP A 550 11.53 4.95 27.79
CA ASP A 550 12.22 6.18 28.21
C ASP A 550 13.75 6.08 28.14
N GLN A 551 14.29 4.94 27.69
CA GLN A 551 15.73 4.73 27.48
C GLN A 551 16.06 4.18 26.08
N ASP A 552 17.21 4.60 25.55
CA ASP A 552 17.78 4.02 24.33
C ASP A 552 18.80 2.93 24.71
N THR A 553 18.41 1.67 24.51
CA THR A 553 19.25 0.51 24.87
C THR A 553 20.23 0.09 23.77
N ASP A 554 20.02 0.56 22.54
CA ASP A 554 20.81 0.22 21.36
C ASP A 554 21.78 1.35 20.96
N GLY A 555 21.55 2.57 21.44
CA GLY A 555 22.35 3.76 21.13
C GLY A 555 22.09 4.31 19.72
N ASP A 556 21.00 3.86 19.08
CA ASP A 556 20.59 4.20 17.72
C ASP A 556 19.28 5.00 17.67
N GLN A 557 18.76 5.42 18.84
CA GLN A 557 17.49 6.12 19.04
C GLN A 557 16.25 5.36 18.57
N ARG A 558 16.36 4.04 18.32
CA ARG A 558 15.25 3.23 17.84
C ARG A 558 14.36 2.76 18.98
N ALA A 559 14.93 2.20 20.04
CA ALA A 559 14.16 1.43 21.01
C ALA A 559 14.75 1.32 22.42
N GLU A 560 13.86 1.15 23.39
CA GLU A 560 14.15 0.39 24.61
C GLU A 560 13.83 -1.09 24.35
N SER A 561 14.83 -1.97 24.45
CA SER A 561 14.73 -3.34 23.96
C SER A 561 15.46 -4.36 24.82
N THR A 562 14.86 -5.55 24.95
CA THR A 562 15.52 -6.74 25.48
C THR A 562 16.25 -7.53 24.39
N LYS A 563 16.31 -7.03 23.15
CA LYS A 563 17.04 -7.63 22.02
C LYS A 563 16.62 -9.07 21.73
N GLY A 564 15.32 -9.32 21.84
CA GLY A 564 14.74 -10.65 21.57
C GLY A 564 14.84 -11.63 22.75
N ALA A 565 15.31 -11.22 23.93
CA ALA A 565 15.47 -12.08 25.09
C ALA A 565 14.38 -11.85 26.16
N TRP A 566 14.04 -12.92 26.88
CA TRP A 566 13.26 -12.83 28.11
C TRP A 566 14.20 -12.54 29.29
N VAL A 567 14.03 -11.39 29.94
CA VAL A 567 14.87 -10.91 31.05
C VAL A 567 14.11 -10.94 32.39
N ASP A 568 14.84 -10.99 33.50
CA ASP A 568 14.24 -10.85 34.83
C ASP A 568 13.96 -9.38 35.15
N LYS A 569 12.72 -9.06 35.55
CA LYS A 569 12.33 -7.76 36.13
C LYS A 569 11.79 -7.97 37.54
N SER A 570 12.04 -6.98 38.40
CA SER A 570 11.68 -7.03 39.81
C SER A 570 11.31 -5.64 40.30
N TYR A 571 10.15 -5.51 40.93
CA TYR A 571 9.69 -4.29 41.58
C TYR A 571 9.62 -4.49 43.09
N ASP A 572 10.29 -3.61 43.84
CA ASP A 572 10.17 -3.55 45.29
C ASP A 572 8.87 -2.84 45.66
N LEU A 573 7.99 -3.56 46.36
CA LEU A 573 6.70 -3.07 46.84
C LEU A 573 6.71 -2.81 48.35
N SER A 574 7.86 -2.90 49.02
CA SER A 574 7.99 -2.73 50.47
C SER A 574 7.60 -1.33 50.95
N GLU A 575 7.66 -0.32 50.08
CA GLU A 575 7.11 1.02 50.34
C GLU A 575 5.59 0.99 50.62
N PHE A 576 4.87 0.01 50.09
CA PHE A 576 3.44 -0.18 50.27
C PHE A 576 3.10 -1.13 51.44
N ALA A 577 4.09 -1.51 52.25
CA ALA A 577 3.86 -2.28 53.48
C ALA A 577 2.83 -1.59 54.40
N GLY A 578 1.91 -2.36 54.96
CA GLY A 578 0.79 -1.85 55.75
C GLY A 578 -0.45 -1.48 54.93
N LYS A 579 -0.42 -1.61 53.60
CA LYS A 579 -1.52 -1.25 52.69
C LYS A 579 -1.93 -2.40 51.80
N LYS A 580 -2.98 -2.18 51.02
CA LYS A 580 -3.31 -3.01 49.85
C LYS A 580 -2.90 -2.27 48.58
N VAL A 581 -2.32 -2.99 47.62
CA VAL A 581 -1.76 -2.40 46.41
C VAL A 581 -2.17 -3.15 45.15
N THR A 582 -2.49 -2.43 44.09
CA THR A 582 -2.68 -2.98 42.73
C THR A 582 -1.60 -2.44 41.81
N LEU A 583 -1.12 -3.25 40.87
CA LEU A 583 -0.22 -2.84 39.80
C LEU A 583 -1.00 -2.74 38.49
N LYS A 584 -0.90 -1.63 37.78
CA LYS A 584 -1.40 -1.44 36.41
C LYS A 584 -0.22 -1.30 35.47
N PHE A 585 -0.18 -2.11 34.42
CA PHE A 585 0.72 -2.00 33.29
C PHE A 585 -0.09 -1.40 32.14
N GLU A 586 0.34 -0.27 31.61
CA GLU A 586 -0.37 0.47 30.57
C GLU A 586 0.58 0.73 29.40
N TYR A 587 0.25 0.19 28.23
CA TYR A 587 1.01 0.37 26.99
C TYR A 587 0.27 1.33 26.07
N VAL A 588 0.95 2.41 25.68
CA VAL A 588 0.42 3.46 24.81
C VAL A 588 1.42 3.69 23.68
N THR A 589 0.93 3.71 22.44
CA THR A 589 1.74 3.97 21.25
C THR A 589 1.28 5.20 20.50
N ASP A 590 2.19 5.80 19.76
CA ASP A 590 1.86 6.87 18.83
C ASP A 590 1.40 6.31 17.48
N GLY A 591 1.17 7.19 16.50
CA GLY A 591 0.76 6.80 15.16
C GLY A 591 1.93 6.45 14.22
N GLY A 592 3.09 6.09 14.78
CA GLY A 592 4.41 6.00 14.15
C GLY A 592 4.93 4.55 14.00
N LEU A 593 6.12 4.25 14.52
CA LEU A 593 6.79 2.96 14.32
C LEU A 593 6.37 1.96 15.41
N ALA A 594 5.43 1.06 15.10
CA ALA A 594 5.11 -0.04 16.02
C ALA A 594 6.20 -1.13 16.05
N LEU A 595 6.92 -1.23 17.18
CA LEU A 595 7.84 -2.34 17.50
C LEU A 595 7.09 -3.54 18.12
N ASP A 596 7.81 -4.53 18.66
CA ASP A 596 7.17 -5.78 19.13
C ASP A 596 6.33 -5.60 20.41
N GLY A 597 6.42 -4.45 21.10
CA GLY A 597 5.63 -4.12 22.28
C GLY A 597 6.22 -4.72 23.56
N PHE A 598 5.37 -5.09 24.52
CA PHE A 598 5.76 -5.63 25.83
C PHE A 598 5.06 -6.96 26.14
N ALA A 599 5.81 -7.89 26.71
CA ALA A 599 5.31 -9.17 27.19
C ALA A 599 5.79 -9.47 28.62
N LEU A 600 4.90 -10.11 29.39
CA LEU A 600 5.11 -10.50 30.79
C LEU A 600 4.74 -11.98 30.99
N ASP A 601 5.59 -12.70 31.71
CA ASP A 601 5.38 -14.11 32.04
C ASP A 601 5.95 -14.46 33.43
N ASN A 602 5.50 -15.56 34.03
CA ASN A 602 5.93 -16.07 35.35
C ASN A 602 5.89 -15.00 36.45
N ALA A 603 4.78 -14.27 36.55
CA ALA A 603 4.54 -13.27 37.57
C ALA A 603 4.54 -13.91 38.95
N LYS A 604 5.20 -13.29 39.93
CA LYS A 604 5.32 -13.81 41.29
C LYS A 604 5.43 -12.70 42.31
N LEU A 605 4.55 -12.69 43.31
CA LEU A 605 4.68 -11.83 44.49
C LEU A 605 5.26 -12.62 45.67
N THR A 606 6.37 -12.14 46.21
CA THR A 606 6.96 -12.66 47.44
C THR A 606 6.80 -11.64 48.56
N VAL A 607 6.18 -12.04 49.68
CA VAL A 607 5.97 -11.22 50.88
C VAL A 607 6.65 -11.91 52.06
N ASP A 608 7.55 -11.20 52.74
CA ASP A 608 8.33 -11.71 53.87
C ASP A 608 8.97 -13.09 53.60
N GLY A 609 9.52 -13.26 52.39
CA GLY A 609 10.18 -14.49 51.93
C GLY A 609 9.24 -15.62 51.49
N LYS A 610 7.91 -15.42 51.50
CA LYS A 610 6.91 -16.40 51.04
C LYS A 610 6.24 -15.95 49.75
N VAL A 611 6.11 -16.86 48.81
CA VAL A 611 5.34 -16.61 47.59
C VAL A 611 3.85 -16.62 47.93
N VAL A 612 3.14 -15.54 47.59
CA VAL A 612 1.70 -15.34 47.90
C VAL A 612 0.85 -15.16 46.64
N PHE A 613 1.47 -14.93 45.48
CA PHE A 613 0.80 -14.88 44.18
C PHE A 613 1.76 -15.43 43.11
N GLU A 614 1.21 -16.20 42.17
CA GLU A 614 1.90 -16.69 40.97
C GLU A 614 0.93 -16.69 39.79
N ASP A 615 1.40 -16.32 38.60
CA ASP A 615 0.65 -16.43 37.34
C ASP A 615 1.61 -16.60 36.16
N ASP A 616 1.44 -17.70 35.41
CA ASP A 616 2.22 -18.09 34.23
C ASP A 616 1.41 -17.97 32.92
N ALA A 617 0.22 -17.32 32.97
CA ALA A 617 -0.68 -17.12 31.83
C ALA A 617 -1.25 -18.39 31.16
N GLU A 618 -0.98 -19.60 31.69
CA GLU A 618 -1.45 -20.86 31.10
C GLU A 618 -2.95 -21.13 31.37
N GLY A 619 -3.42 -20.64 32.51
CA GLY A 619 -4.78 -20.85 33.02
C GLY A 619 -5.77 -19.73 32.69
N THR A 620 -6.79 -19.58 33.54
CA THR A 620 -7.62 -18.37 33.52
C THR A 620 -6.77 -17.20 34.00
N PRO A 621 -6.70 -16.08 33.24
CA PRO A 621 -5.91 -14.94 33.65
C PRO A 621 -6.26 -14.46 35.05
N LYS A 622 -5.25 -14.27 35.92
CA LYS A 622 -5.47 -13.63 37.24
C LYS A 622 -5.37 -12.12 37.14
N PHE A 623 -4.74 -11.61 36.09
CA PHE A 623 -4.80 -10.19 35.73
C PHE A 623 -6.13 -9.86 35.05
N THR A 624 -6.64 -8.65 35.32
CA THR A 624 -7.71 -8.07 34.52
C THR A 624 -7.09 -7.48 33.27
N LEU A 625 -7.49 -7.96 32.10
CA LEU A 625 -6.93 -7.55 30.81
C LEU A 625 -7.88 -6.60 30.09
N ASP A 626 -7.35 -5.50 29.57
CA ASP A 626 -8.03 -4.54 28.70
C ASP A 626 -7.13 -4.24 27.50
N GLY A 627 -7.35 -4.93 26.38
CA GLY A 627 -6.46 -4.88 25.21
C GLY A 627 -5.21 -5.78 25.31
N PHE A 628 -4.63 -5.98 26.50
CA PHE A 628 -3.65 -7.06 26.70
C PHE A 628 -4.27 -8.43 26.44
N VAL A 629 -3.48 -9.40 25.97
CA VAL A 629 -3.95 -10.76 25.65
C VAL A 629 -3.04 -11.83 26.26
N ALA A 630 -3.61 -13.00 26.57
CA ALA A 630 -2.81 -14.20 26.82
C ALA A 630 -2.42 -14.82 25.46
N SER A 631 -1.23 -14.45 24.97
CA SER A 631 -0.68 -14.82 23.66
C SER A 631 -0.03 -16.19 23.71
N ASP A 632 -0.16 -16.97 22.63
CA ASP A 632 0.56 -18.24 22.41
C ASP A 632 1.83 -18.08 21.56
N GLY A 633 2.22 -16.83 21.28
CA GLY A 633 3.31 -16.49 20.38
C GLY A 633 2.92 -16.31 18.93
N PHE A 634 1.63 -16.36 18.61
CA PHE A 634 1.11 -16.07 17.28
C PHE A 634 0.05 -14.97 17.32
N SER A 635 0.09 -14.09 16.34
CA SER A 635 -1.09 -13.35 15.90
C SER A 635 -1.76 -14.10 14.74
N TYR A 636 -3.01 -13.79 14.45
CA TYR A 636 -3.81 -14.54 13.48
C TYR A 636 -4.42 -13.57 12.47
N ALA A 637 -3.88 -13.57 11.26
CA ALA A 637 -4.28 -12.69 10.18
C ALA A 637 -5.34 -13.34 9.27
N ASP A 638 -6.24 -12.54 8.72
CA ASP A 638 -7.19 -13.01 7.72
C ASP A 638 -6.50 -13.17 6.36
N ASN A 639 -6.84 -14.21 5.63
CA ASN A 639 -6.36 -14.47 4.28
C ASN A 639 -7.45 -15.14 3.44
N ALA A 640 -7.40 -14.94 2.12
CA ALA A 640 -8.42 -15.42 1.21
C ALA A 640 -7.89 -15.60 -0.21
N TYR A 641 -8.56 -16.45 -0.97
CA TYR A 641 -8.44 -16.43 -2.43
C TYR A 641 -9.57 -15.60 -3.05
N TYR A 642 -9.26 -14.75 -4.02
CA TYR A 642 -10.26 -14.13 -4.89
C TYR A 642 -10.21 -14.78 -6.27
N LEU A 643 -11.37 -15.13 -6.78
CA LEU A 643 -11.56 -15.70 -8.11
C LEU A 643 -12.32 -14.68 -8.94
N GLU A 644 -11.73 -14.25 -10.04
CA GLU A 644 -12.39 -13.38 -11.02
C GLU A 644 -12.20 -13.91 -12.44
N TRP A 645 -13.12 -13.57 -13.34
CA TRP A 645 -12.99 -13.90 -14.76
C TRP A 645 -12.53 -12.67 -15.54
N ARG A 646 -11.45 -12.78 -16.31
CA ARG A 646 -10.88 -11.67 -17.10
C ARG A 646 -10.91 -12.03 -18.58
N ASN A 647 -11.36 -11.08 -19.40
CA ASN A 647 -11.55 -11.23 -20.84
C ASN A 647 -11.34 -9.88 -21.55
N TYR A 648 -11.06 -9.89 -22.85
CA TYR A 648 -10.85 -8.67 -23.65
C TYR A 648 -12.17 -7.94 -23.96
N ALA A 649 -12.79 -7.37 -22.93
CA ALA A 649 -14.04 -6.64 -23.02
C ALA A 649 -13.98 -5.38 -22.15
N GLY A 650 -14.71 -4.34 -22.53
CA GLY A 650 -14.73 -3.09 -21.76
C GLY A 650 -13.32 -2.52 -21.58
N SER A 651 -13.00 -2.11 -20.35
CA SER A 651 -11.65 -1.65 -19.98
C SER A 651 -10.60 -2.77 -20.04
N ASP A 652 -10.97 -4.04 -19.86
CA ASP A 652 -10.02 -5.17 -19.91
C ASP A 652 -9.55 -5.53 -21.33
N LYS A 653 -10.04 -4.87 -22.39
CA LYS A 653 -9.38 -4.90 -23.72
C LYS A 653 -7.92 -4.43 -23.63
N ALA A 654 -7.63 -3.58 -22.67
CA ALA A 654 -6.30 -3.12 -22.31
C ALA A 654 -5.28 -4.26 -22.04
N LEU A 655 -5.74 -5.44 -21.64
CA LEU A 655 -4.87 -6.62 -21.46
C LEU A 655 -4.23 -7.08 -22.78
N GLU A 656 -4.77 -6.69 -23.94
CA GLU A 656 -4.12 -6.89 -25.25
C GLU A 656 -2.98 -5.91 -25.52
N HIS A 657 -2.91 -4.83 -24.75
CA HIS A 657 -2.06 -3.66 -24.97
C HIS A 657 -1.30 -3.29 -23.68
N ALA A 658 -0.82 -4.30 -22.95
CA ALA A 658 -0.14 -4.12 -21.68
C ALA A 658 1.35 -3.81 -21.86
N ARG A 659 1.66 -2.59 -22.32
CA ARG A 659 3.03 -2.14 -22.67
C ARG A 659 3.75 -3.10 -23.63
N GLY A 660 3.02 -3.57 -24.65
CA GLY A 660 3.52 -4.50 -25.68
C GLY A 660 3.35 -5.99 -25.35
N VAL A 661 2.86 -6.31 -24.14
CA VAL A 661 2.55 -7.68 -23.71
C VAL A 661 1.06 -7.92 -23.89
N LYS A 662 0.70 -9.15 -24.28
CA LYS A 662 -0.69 -9.60 -24.32
C LYS A 662 -0.91 -10.56 -23.16
N TYR A 663 -1.70 -10.13 -22.18
CA TYR A 663 -2.09 -10.93 -21.03
C TYR A 663 -3.19 -11.91 -21.42
N ASN A 664 -3.22 -13.11 -20.86
CA ASN A 664 -4.21 -14.14 -21.19
C ASN A 664 -5.60 -13.84 -20.59
N THR A 665 -6.54 -14.76 -20.79
CA THR A 665 -7.95 -14.60 -20.38
C THR A 665 -8.45 -15.89 -19.76
N GLY A 666 -9.37 -15.77 -18.81
CA GLY A 666 -9.93 -16.89 -18.05
C GLY A 666 -10.12 -16.56 -16.58
N LEU A 667 -10.04 -17.58 -15.73
CA LEU A 667 -10.06 -17.45 -14.28
C LEU A 667 -8.71 -16.92 -13.79
N VAL A 668 -8.68 -15.73 -13.22
CA VAL A 668 -7.52 -15.25 -12.45
C VAL A 668 -7.73 -15.59 -10.98
N VAL A 669 -6.76 -16.30 -10.40
CA VAL A 669 -6.74 -16.64 -8.97
C VAL A 669 -5.82 -15.66 -8.27
N TRP A 670 -6.34 -14.92 -7.31
CA TRP A 670 -5.59 -14.01 -6.45
C TRP A 670 -5.50 -14.58 -5.05
N TYR A 671 -4.38 -14.35 -4.37
CA TYR A 671 -4.22 -14.64 -2.95
C TYR A 671 -3.99 -13.32 -2.20
N GLY A 672 -4.89 -13.02 -1.26
CA GLY A 672 -4.79 -11.87 -0.36
C GLY A 672 -4.42 -12.32 1.05
N ASP A 673 -3.50 -11.59 1.69
CA ASP A 673 -2.90 -11.93 2.98
C ASP A 673 -2.75 -10.68 3.87
N SER A 674 -3.66 -10.52 4.83
CA SER A 674 -3.63 -9.35 5.73
C SER A 674 -2.49 -9.37 6.76
N SER A 675 -1.62 -10.41 6.75
CA SER A 675 -0.40 -10.36 7.56
C SER A 675 0.64 -9.39 7.00
N PHE A 676 0.44 -8.87 5.80
CA PHE A 676 1.30 -7.90 5.13
C PHE A 676 0.53 -6.63 4.84
N ASN A 677 1.23 -5.49 4.90
CA ASN A 677 0.71 -4.18 4.51
C ASN A 677 1.40 -3.63 3.24
N ASP A 678 2.28 -4.44 2.64
CA ASP A 678 3.11 -4.08 1.51
C ASP A 678 3.27 -5.25 0.52
N ASN A 679 3.79 -4.96 -0.65
CA ASN A 679 4.11 -5.92 -1.72
C ASN A 679 5.61 -5.84 -2.09
N TRP A 680 6.50 -5.67 -1.10
CA TRP A 680 7.95 -5.55 -1.31
C TRP A 680 8.60 -6.92 -1.57
N VAL A 681 8.30 -7.48 -2.75
CA VAL A 681 8.66 -8.85 -3.13
C VAL A 681 10.17 -9.11 -3.25
N GLY A 682 11.01 -8.08 -3.31
CA GLY A 682 12.47 -8.25 -3.19
C GLY A 682 12.93 -8.49 -1.74
N VAL A 683 12.16 -8.04 -0.75
CA VAL A 683 12.39 -8.29 0.67
C VAL A 683 11.82 -9.66 1.07
N HIS A 684 10.59 -9.97 0.64
CA HIS A 684 9.90 -11.22 0.95
C HIS A 684 9.31 -11.89 -0.32
N PRO A 685 10.14 -12.51 -1.17
CA PRO A 685 9.69 -13.12 -2.42
C PRO A 685 8.56 -14.13 -2.24
N GLY A 686 7.48 -13.95 -3.01
CA GLY A 686 6.28 -14.78 -2.95
C GLY A 686 5.22 -14.35 -1.92
N GLU A 687 5.56 -13.44 -1.02
CA GLU A 687 4.67 -12.92 0.02
C GLU A 687 4.11 -11.54 -0.37
N GLY A 688 3.49 -10.82 0.55
CA GLY A 688 2.81 -9.54 0.28
C GLY A 688 1.28 -9.61 0.36
N PHE A 689 0.65 -8.44 0.50
CA PHE A 689 -0.76 -8.32 0.87
C PHE A 689 -1.74 -8.79 -0.20
N LEU A 690 -1.34 -8.72 -1.48
CA LEU A 690 -2.14 -9.20 -2.62
C LEU A 690 -1.25 -9.63 -3.78
N GLY A 691 -1.58 -10.73 -4.43
CA GLY A 691 -0.94 -11.10 -5.71
C GLY A 691 -1.68 -12.18 -6.47
N VAL A 692 -1.47 -12.21 -7.78
CA VAL A 692 -1.99 -13.23 -8.70
C VAL A 692 -1.17 -14.51 -8.58
N VAL A 693 -1.85 -15.64 -8.65
CA VAL A 693 -1.24 -16.98 -8.76
C VAL A 693 -1.08 -17.33 -10.23
N ASP A 694 0.16 -17.56 -10.64
CA ASP A 694 0.50 -17.86 -12.03
C ASP A 694 0.15 -19.31 -12.42
N SER A 695 -0.71 -19.51 -13.41
CA SER A 695 -1.03 -20.85 -13.92
C SER A 695 0.15 -21.55 -14.61
N HIS A 696 1.16 -20.79 -15.06
CA HIS A 696 2.40 -21.25 -15.70
C HIS A 696 3.65 -20.77 -14.92
N PRO A 697 3.85 -21.21 -13.67
CA PRO A 697 4.82 -20.59 -12.76
C PRO A 697 6.29 -20.78 -13.15
N GLU A 698 6.59 -21.59 -14.16
CA GLU A 698 7.93 -21.73 -14.72
C GLU A 698 8.41 -20.43 -15.40
N ALA A 699 9.65 -20.03 -15.10
CA ALA A 699 10.17 -18.74 -15.56
C ALA A 699 10.21 -18.60 -17.10
N ILE A 700 9.60 -17.53 -17.61
CA ILE A 700 9.77 -16.98 -18.95
C ILE A 700 11.11 -16.24 -19.00
N VAL A 701 12.04 -16.75 -19.81
CA VAL A 701 13.41 -16.22 -19.88
C VAL A 701 13.65 -15.51 -21.21
N GLY A 702 14.02 -14.24 -21.14
CA GLY A 702 14.40 -13.43 -22.29
C GLY A 702 15.87 -13.59 -22.64
N THR A 703 16.30 -12.92 -23.70
CA THR A 703 17.70 -12.81 -24.10
C THR A 703 18.12 -11.36 -24.20
N LEU A 704 19.17 -10.96 -23.48
CA LEU A 704 19.80 -9.65 -23.60
C LEU A 704 21.28 -9.85 -23.96
N ASN A 705 21.71 -9.31 -25.11
CA ASN A 705 23.08 -9.47 -25.63
C ASN A 705 23.55 -10.94 -25.69
N GLY A 706 22.65 -11.84 -26.08
CA GLY A 706 22.93 -13.28 -26.16
C GLY A 706 22.99 -14.01 -24.82
N LYS A 707 22.64 -13.36 -23.70
CA LYS A 707 22.57 -13.97 -22.37
C LYS A 707 21.13 -14.06 -21.87
N PRO A 708 20.76 -15.14 -21.14
CA PRO A 708 19.48 -15.22 -20.44
C PRO A 708 19.27 -14.03 -19.50
N VAL A 709 18.05 -13.50 -19.46
CA VAL A 709 17.67 -12.39 -18.57
C VAL A 709 16.23 -12.55 -18.06
N THR A 710 16.00 -12.09 -16.84
CA THR A 710 14.68 -12.03 -16.16
C THR A 710 14.43 -10.68 -15.48
N THR A 711 15.30 -9.69 -15.71
CA THR A 711 15.24 -8.41 -14.98
C THR A 711 13.99 -7.59 -15.33
N GLY A 712 13.28 -7.10 -14.31
CA GLY A 712 12.02 -6.35 -14.41
C GLY A 712 10.90 -7.12 -15.08
N SER A 713 10.99 -8.45 -15.09
CA SER A 713 10.17 -9.30 -15.96
C SER A 713 8.96 -9.92 -15.28
N THR A 714 8.63 -9.60 -14.03
CA THR A 714 7.39 -10.11 -13.39
C THR A 714 6.16 -9.83 -14.24
N ARG A 715 6.05 -8.62 -14.81
CA ARG A 715 5.01 -8.24 -15.79
C ARG A 715 4.92 -9.13 -17.05
N TYR A 716 6.00 -9.85 -17.37
CA TYR A 716 6.03 -10.84 -18.45
C TYR A 716 5.71 -12.23 -17.94
N GLN A 717 6.21 -12.59 -16.75
CA GLN A 717 5.92 -13.86 -16.08
C GLN A 717 4.41 -14.04 -15.92
N ILE A 718 3.77 -13.13 -15.19
CA ILE A 718 2.36 -13.27 -14.83
C ILE A 718 1.38 -12.86 -15.96
N ALA A 719 1.87 -12.71 -17.20
CA ALA A 719 1.02 -12.40 -18.34
C ALA A 719 0.16 -13.60 -18.75
N ASP A 720 0.56 -14.83 -18.44
CA ASP A 720 -0.19 -16.06 -18.70
C ASP A 720 -0.76 -16.69 -17.40
N ALA A 721 -1.00 -15.86 -16.39
CA ALA A 721 -1.45 -16.31 -15.08
C ALA A 721 -2.87 -16.87 -15.04
N ALA A 722 -3.78 -16.46 -15.93
CA ALA A 722 -5.17 -16.93 -15.90
C ALA A 722 -5.30 -18.42 -16.26
N PHE A 723 -6.16 -19.13 -15.55
CA PHE A 723 -6.54 -20.52 -15.78
C PHE A 723 -7.68 -20.60 -16.80
N SER A 724 -7.50 -21.37 -17.87
CA SER A 724 -8.51 -21.58 -18.93
C SER A 724 -8.22 -22.84 -19.76
N TYR A 725 -9.14 -23.20 -20.65
CA TYR A 725 -8.87 -24.21 -21.70
C TYR A 725 -8.08 -23.63 -22.88
N ASP A 726 -8.10 -22.31 -23.04
CA ASP A 726 -7.49 -21.61 -24.16
C ASP A 726 -5.96 -21.57 -24.04
N LYS A 727 -5.28 -21.58 -25.19
CA LYS A 727 -3.84 -21.37 -25.25
C LYS A 727 -3.53 -19.92 -24.87
N ALA A 728 -2.53 -19.71 -24.01
CA ALA A 728 -2.04 -18.37 -23.71
C ALA A 728 -1.56 -17.65 -24.99
N PRO A 729 -1.82 -16.34 -25.12
CA PRO A 729 -1.50 -15.58 -26.32
C PRO A 729 0.01 -15.40 -26.48
N ALA A 730 0.49 -15.47 -27.73
CA ALA A 730 1.88 -15.15 -28.04
C ALA A 730 2.11 -13.63 -28.06
N TRP A 731 3.32 -13.21 -27.70
CA TRP A 731 3.75 -11.81 -27.74
C TRP A 731 5.27 -11.73 -27.90
N LEU A 732 5.75 -10.59 -28.40
CA LEU A 732 7.17 -10.31 -28.62
C LEU A 732 7.50 -8.93 -28.05
N ILE A 733 8.44 -8.89 -27.12
CA ILE A 733 9.06 -7.65 -26.64
C ILE A 733 10.49 -7.62 -27.13
N ASP A 734 10.91 -6.49 -27.67
CA ASP A 734 12.32 -6.20 -27.95
C ASP A 734 12.69 -4.87 -27.28
N SER A 735 13.17 -4.96 -26.04
CA SER A 735 13.50 -3.79 -25.22
C SER A 735 15.01 -3.60 -25.14
N PRO A 736 15.53 -2.40 -25.41
CA PRO A 736 16.95 -2.10 -25.24
C PRO A 736 17.45 -2.23 -23.79
N SER A 737 16.58 -2.06 -22.80
CA SER A 737 16.93 -2.16 -21.38
C SER A 737 16.65 -3.55 -20.79
N ARG A 738 15.57 -4.22 -21.23
CA ARG A 738 15.11 -5.49 -20.65
C ARG A 738 15.47 -6.73 -21.48
N GLY A 739 15.84 -6.55 -22.75
CA GLY A 739 16.15 -7.63 -23.68
C GLY A 739 14.95 -8.05 -24.54
N THR A 740 15.19 -9.08 -25.34
CA THR A 740 14.18 -9.65 -26.23
C THR A 740 13.50 -10.85 -25.56
N TYR A 741 12.17 -10.82 -25.48
CA TYR A 741 11.33 -11.90 -24.98
C TYR A 741 10.36 -12.31 -26.09
N ASP A 742 10.50 -13.56 -26.57
CA ASP A 742 9.69 -14.11 -27.65
C ASP A 742 8.81 -15.25 -27.11
N TYR A 743 7.68 -14.90 -26.52
CA TYR A 743 6.78 -15.84 -25.86
C TYR A 743 5.78 -16.42 -26.87
N LYS A 744 5.82 -17.74 -27.05
CA LYS A 744 5.02 -18.44 -28.09
C LYS A 744 3.63 -18.90 -27.64
N GLY A 745 3.26 -18.62 -26.40
CA GLY A 745 2.04 -19.12 -25.78
C GLY A 745 2.15 -20.57 -25.32
N LEU A 746 1.70 -20.84 -24.09
CA LEU A 746 1.61 -22.17 -23.51
C LEU A 746 0.17 -22.74 -23.58
N PRO A 747 -0.01 -24.07 -23.59
CA PRO A 747 -1.34 -24.69 -23.51
C PRO A 747 -2.07 -24.31 -22.21
N GLY A 748 -3.38 -24.10 -22.28
CA GLY A 748 -4.17 -23.69 -21.11
C GLY A 748 -4.11 -24.66 -19.93
N VAL A 749 -4.01 -24.09 -18.73
CA VAL A 749 -4.08 -24.80 -17.45
C VAL A 749 -5.43 -24.53 -16.81
N THR A 750 -6.23 -25.57 -16.57
CA THR A 750 -7.61 -25.41 -16.09
C THR A 750 -7.75 -25.57 -14.58
N LYS A 751 -6.70 -25.99 -13.87
CA LYS A 751 -6.79 -26.36 -12.46
C LYS A 751 -5.71 -25.70 -11.61
N PHE A 752 -6.16 -24.92 -10.64
CA PHE A 752 -5.41 -24.51 -9.47
C PHE A 752 -5.46 -25.59 -8.37
N ASP A 753 -4.33 -25.81 -7.69
CA ASP A 753 -4.19 -26.78 -6.60
C ASP A 753 -3.14 -26.25 -5.60
N ASP A 754 -3.58 -25.78 -4.43
CA ASP A 754 -2.71 -25.09 -3.44
C ASP A 754 -1.59 -25.97 -2.85
N SER A 755 -1.59 -27.27 -3.17
CA SER A 755 -0.49 -28.19 -2.85
C SER A 755 0.70 -28.11 -3.82
N LYS A 756 0.54 -27.43 -4.95
CA LYS A 756 1.61 -27.20 -5.95
C LYS A 756 2.42 -25.95 -5.63
N SER A 757 3.64 -25.88 -6.16
CA SER A 757 4.46 -24.68 -6.13
C SER A 757 4.03 -23.72 -7.25
N TYR A 758 3.74 -22.48 -6.87
CA TYR A 758 3.44 -21.36 -7.77
C TYR A 758 4.52 -20.27 -7.68
N ILE A 759 5.73 -20.69 -7.33
CA ILE A 759 6.94 -19.88 -7.25
C ILE A 759 8.08 -20.68 -7.87
N ASN A 760 8.99 -19.98 -8.55
CA ASN A 760 10.18 -20.57 -9.15
C ASN A 760 11.46 -19.95 -8.55
N GLN A 761 12.61 -20.60 -8.78
CA GLN A 761 13.89 -20.18 -8.20
C GLN A 761 14.61 -19.09 -9.02
N LEU A 762 14.22 -18.84 -10.27
CA LEU A 762 14.93 -17.93 -11.16
C LEU A 762 14.41 -16.48 -11.03
N ILE A 763 13.12 -16.32 -10.76
CA ILE A 763 12.44 -15.05 -10.47
C ILE A 763 11.39 -15.28 -9.38
N PRO A 764 11.81 -15.52 -8.12
CA PRO A 764 10.90 -15.82 -7.02
C PRO A 764 9.93 -14.66 -6.72
N ASP A 765 10.33 -13.42 -7.00
CA ASP A 765 9.54 -12.19 -6.87
C ASP A 765 8.21 -12.26 -7.64
N ALA A 766 8.17 -12.99 -8.75
CA ALA A 766 6.99 -13.15 -9.60
C ALA A 766 6.04 -14.26 -9.15
N GLY A 767 6.43 -15.08 -8.16
CA GLY A 767 5.63 -16.20 -7.69
C GLY A 767 4.74 -15.84 -6.51
N LYS A 768 3.98 -16.84 -6.02
CA LYS A 768 3.26 -16.78 -4.73
C LYS A 768 3.56 -17.98 -3.85
N LEU A 769 3.88 -17.71 -2.59
CA LEU A 769 3.88 -18.69 -1.51
C LEU A 769 2.45 -18.80 -0.98
N LEU A 770 1.90 -20.01 -1.04
CA LEU A 770 0.50 -20.26 -0.74
C LEU A 770 0.34 -21.20 0.46
N PRO A 771 -0.72 -21.03 1.27
CA PRO A 771 -1.06 -22.01 2.28
C PRO A 771 -1.54 -23.31 1.60
N ASN A 772 -0.99 -24.44 2.03
CA ASN A 772 -1.40 -25.76 1.54
C ASN A 772 -2.57 -26.28 2.38
N ASN A 773 -3.77 -25.85 2.04
CA ASN A 773 -5.01 -26.24 2.71
C ASN A 773 -5.74 -27.38 1.97
N GLY A 774 -5.25 -27.80 0.80
CA GLY A 774 -5.88 -28.79 -0.08
C GLY A 774 -6.96 -28.20 -0.99
N LEU A 775 -7.05 -26.86 -1.10
CA LEU A 775 -7.99 -26.18 -1.97
C LEU A 775 -7.65 -26.43 -3.45
N LYS A 776 -8.68 -26.79 -4.22
CA LYS A 776 -8.62 -26.95 -5.67
C LYS A 776 -9.73 -26.14 -6.31
N ILE A 777 -9.36 -25.45 -7.38
CA ILE A 777 -10.28 -24.67 -8.20
C ILE A 777 -10.05 -25.09 -9.64
N GLN A 778 -11.12 -25.51 -10.31
CA GLN A 778 -11.05 -26.01 -11.67
C GLN A 778 -12.04 -25.26 -12.57
N VAL A 779 -11.56 -24.77 -13.70
CA VAL A 779 -12.40 -24.32 -14.81
C VAL A 779 -13.06 -25.55 -15.43
N ILE A 780 -14.39 -25.57 -15.42
CA ILE A 780 -15.21 -26.69 -15.91
C ILE A 780 -16.05 -26.29 -17.13
N GLY A 781 -16.01 -25.04 -17.55
CA GLY A 781 -16.71 -24.57 -18.75
C GLY A 781 -16.45 -23.10 -19.02
N GLU A 782 -16.62 -22.69 -20.29
CA GLU A 782 -16.38 -21.34 -20.78
C GLU A 782 -17.48 -20.94 -21.77
N ALA A 783 -17.88 -19.67 -21.75
CA ALA A 783 -18.77 -19.12 -22.74
C ALA A 783 -18.05 -19.04 -24.11
N LYS A 784 -18.80 -19.13 -25.21
CA LYS A 784 -18.21 -19.12 -26.57
C LYS A 784 -17.39 -17.87 -26.91
N ASP A 785 -17.68 -16.75 -26.26
CA ASP A 785 -16.93 -15.48 -26.41
C ASP A 785 -16.07 -15.16 -25.18
N ASN A 786 -15.83 -16.16 -24.35
CA ASN A 786 -15.07 -16.10 -23.11
C ASN A 786 -15.58 -15.05 -22.09
N SER A 787 -16.82 -14.57 -22.24
CA SER A 787 -17.37 -13.54 -21.34
C SER A 787 -17.76 -14.05 -19.95
N ALA A 788 -17.81 -15.36 -19.76
CA ALA A 788 -18.09 -16.01 -18.49
C ALA A 788 -17.44 -17.40 -18.44
N GLY A 789 -17.12 -17.84 -17.23
CA GLY A 789 -16.65 -19.19 -16.93
C GLY A 789 -17.55 -19.91 -15.93
N ALA A 790 -17.39 -21.22 -15.84
CA ALA A 790 -17.89 -22.04 -14.75
C ALA A 790 -16.69 -22.64 -14.01
N VAL A 791 -16.68 -22.50 -12.69
CA VAL A 791 -15.61 -22.97 -11.81
C VAL A 791 -16.14 -23.96 -10.78
N TRP A 792 -15.35 -24.98 -10.45
CA TRP A 792 -15.60 -25.95 -9.39
C TRP A 792 -14.56 -25.79 -8.29
N ILE A 793 -15.01 -25.55 -7.06
CA ILE A 793 -14.19 -25.23 -5.90
C ILE A 793 -14.37 -26.35 -4.88
N HIS A 794 -13.29 -27.04 -4.50
CA HIS A 794 -13.37 -28.22 -3.63
C HIS A 794 -12.09 -28.44 -2.81
N ARG A 795 -12.17 -29.35 -1.82
CA ARG A 795 -11.00 -29.83 -1.04
C ARG A 795 -10.88 -31.36 -1.08
#